data_AF-A0A1S3W899-F1
#
_entry.id   AF-A0A1S3W899-F1
#
_cell.length_a   1.000
_cell.length_b   1.000
_cell.length_c   1.000
_cell.angle_alpha   90.00
_cell.angle_beta   90.00
_cell.angle_gamma   90.00
#
_symmetry.space_group_name_H-M   'P 1'
#
loop_
_entity.id
_entity.type
_entity.pdbx_description
1 polymer ?
#
loop_
_entity_poly.entity_id
_entity_poly.type
_entity_poly.pdbx_seq_one_letter_code
_entity_poly.pdbx_strand_id
1 'polypeptide(L)'
;MGALRQPLPATLRITGYKSHAKELLQCLKSKYFKELEDLEVDGHKVEVPQPLSWYPEELAWHTNLSRKILRKSPQLEKFHQFLVSETESGNISRQEAVSMIPPLLLNAHPHHKILDMCAAPGSKTTQLIEMLHADMTVPFPEGFVIANDVDNKRCYLLVHQAKRLGSPCIMVVNHDAASIPRLQMDVGGRKEVLFYDRILCDVPCSGDGTMRKNIDVWKKWSTLNSLQLHGLQLRIATRGAEQLVEGGRLVYSTCSLNPVEDEAVVASLLEKSEGALELADVSSELPGLKWMPGIMHWKVMTKDGQWFSDWESVPHNRHTQIRPTMFPPQDPQKLQAMHLERCLRILPHHQNTGGFFVAVLVKKAPMPWNKRPPKLQGVSTEPREVARPPQPADPPGGNAMDPSQLEEQPGAGVGDPEATERMEPVESYGARKDGVCGPPPCKKMKLFGFKEDPFVFIPEDDPLFSSIQKFYALDPSFPRSNVLTRTTEGKKRQLYMVSKELRNVLLNNSERVKVINTGVKVWSRNSGGEDFGCAFRLAQEGIYTLYPFIKSRVVGVSAEDVKVLLTQENPFFRKLSSEAFSQVKDLAKGSVVLKYEPDPTKPDTPQCPIVLCGWRGKASIRTFVPKSERLHYLRMMGLEAEERRRGPGRDAAGGDKANGDTADGDTADGDIADSDTTDGDTAGQVTAGPEPGEAAVSSQPVAREVPTRPEDASGAPFDP
;
A
#
# COMPACT_ATOMS: atom_id res chain seq x y z
N MET A 1 -21.38 -26.35 -0.99
CA MET A 1 -20.27 -26.68 -0.07
C MET A 1 -19.06 -27.34 -0.73
N GLY A 2 -19.19 -28.13 -1.81
CA GLY A 2 -18.06 -28.87 -2.42
C GLY A 2 -16.83 -28.00 -2.76
N ALA A 3 -17.03 -26.84 -3.40
CA ALA A 3 -15.94 -25.92 -3.74
C ALA A 3 -15.20 -25.34 -2.51
N LEU A 4 -15.89 -25.15 -1.38
CA LEU A 4 -15.28 -24.59 -0.17
C LEU A 4 -14.32 -25.57 0.52
N ARG A 5 -14.41 -26.87 0.21
CA ARG A 5 -13.51 -27.91 0.73
C ARG A 5 -12.24 -28.07 -0.09
N GLN A 6 -12.18 -27.44 -1.27
CA GLN A 6 -11.04 -27.54 -2.18
C GLN A 6 -10.14 -26.31 -2.04
N PRO A 7 -8.80 -26.47 -2.07
CA PRO A 7 -7.87 -25.35 -2.02
C PRO A 7 -8.10 -24.42 -3.22
N LEU A 8 -7.75 -23.14 -3.06
CA LEU A 8 -7.79 -22.18 -4.18
C LEU A 8 -6.68 -22.46 -5.19
N PRO A 9 -6.95 -22.27 -6.50
CA PRO A 9 -5.89 -22.22 -7.48
C PRO A 9 -4.94 -21.05 -7.18
N ALA A 10 -3.65 -21.26 -7.41
CA ALA A 10 -2.69 -20.17 -7.38
C ALA A 10 -2.98 -19.23 -8.56
N THR A 11 -2.93 -17.92 -8.31
CA THR A 11 -3.20 -16.90 -9.34
C THR A 11 -2.00 -15.97 -9.47
N LEU A 12 -1.68 -15.63 -10.71
CA LEU A 12 -0.54 -14.82 -11.11
C LEU A 12 -1.05 -13.68 -11.98
N ARG A 13 -0.51 -12.49 -11.79
CA ARG A 13 -0.81 -11.30 -12.58
C ARG A 13 0.51 -10.77 -13.14
N ILE A 14 0.59 -10.59 -14.44
CA ILE A 14 1.72 -9.93 -15.09
C ILE A 14 1.54 -8.43 -14.86
N THR A 15 2.60 -7.81 -14.37
CA THR A 15 2.65 -6.40 -13.96
C THR A 15 3.71 -5.65 -14.77
N GLY A 16 3.76 -4.34 -14.59
CA GLY A 16 4.77 -3.48 -15.21
C GLY A 16 4.28 -2.78 -16.48
N TYR A 17 5.23 -2.15 -17.17
CA TYR A 17 4.95 -1.36 -18.37
C TYR A 17 4.39 -2.24 -19.50
N LYS A 18 3.41 -1.72 -20.27
CA LYS A 18 2.68 -2.49 -21.29
C LYS A 18 3.61 -3.24 -22.27
N SER A 19 4.73 -2.64 -22.67
CA SER A 19 5.70 -3.28 -23.57
C SER A 19 6.45 -4.44 -22.91
N HIS A 20 6.91 -4.27 -21.65
CA HIS A 20 7.60 -5.32 -20.90
C HIS A 20 6.64 -6.46 -20.53
N ALA A 21 5.40 -6.13 -20.15
CA ALA A 21 4.36 -7.10 -19.84
C ALA A 21 4.03 -8.00 -21.04
N LYS A 22 3.94 -7.44 -22.24
CA LYS A 22 3.69 -8.20 -23.49
C LYS A 22 4.82 -9.16 -23.81
N GLU A 23 6.07 -8.71 -23.69
CA GLU A 23 7.24 -9.56 -23.90
C GLU A 23 7.33 -10.69 -22.87
N LEU A 24 7.04 -10.38 -21.60
CA LEU A 24 7.00 -11.39 -20.55
C LEU A 24 5.91 -12.43 -20.82
N LEU A 25 4.71 -11.99 -21.24
CA LEU A 25 3.60 -12.87 -21.61
C LEU A 25 3.98 -13.78 -22.80
N GLN A 26 4.64 -13.22 -23.82
CA GLN A 26 5.12 -13.98 -24.96
C GLN A 26 6.16 -15.02 -24.56
N CYS A 27 7.12 -14.67 -23.71
CA CYS A 27 8.11 -15.60 -23.16
C CYS A 27 7.43 -16.73 -22.36
N LEU A 28 6.45 -16.36 -21.53
CA LEU A 28 5.72 -17.27 -20.66
C LEU A 28 4.90 -18.30 -21.47
N LYS A 29 4.22 -17.87 -22.52
CA LYS A 29 3.47 -18.75 -23.45
C LYS A 29 4.39 -19.60 -24.33
N SER A 30 5.38 -18.98 -24.98
CA SER A 30 6.17 -19.64 -26.02
C SER A 30 7.15 -20.67 -25.46
N LYS A 31 7.60 -20.49 -24.22
CA LYS A 31 8.60 -21.35 -23.58
C LYS A 31 7.98 -22.18 -22.47
N TYR A 32 7.63 -21.53 -21.35
CA TYR A 32 7.25 -22.26 -20.14
C TYR A 32 5.95 -23.05 -20.30
N PHE A 33 4.92 -22.48 -20.93
CA PHE A 33 3.66 -23.23 -21.12
C PHE A 33 3.80 -24.40 -22.08
N LYS A 34 4.52 -24.22 -23.20
CA LYS A 34 4.80 -25.32 -24.13
C LYS A 34 5.60 -26.45 -23.49
N GLU A 35 6.57 -26.13 -22.63
CA GLU A 35 7.33 -27.13 -21.87
C GLU A 35 6.45 -27.91 -20.85
N LEU A 36 5.32 -27.34 -20.43
CA LEU A 36 4.38 -27.96 -19.51
C LEU A 36 3.27 -28.76 -20.21
N GLU A 37 2.98 -28.49 -21.49
CA GLU A 37 1.86 -29.09 -22.24
C GLU A 37 1.92 -30.62 -22.31
N ASP A 38 3.11 -31.21 -22.35
CA ASP A 38 3.32 -32.66 -22.45
C ASP A 38 3.99 -33.26 -21.21
N LEU A 39 4.08 -32.49 -20.11
CA LEU A 39 4.72 -32.95 -18.89
C LEU A 39 3.77 -33.84 -18.08
N GLU A 40 4.24 -35.05 -17.76
CA GLU A 40 3.57 -35.94 -16.82
C GLU A 40 4.38 -36.06 -15.53
N VAL A 41 3.71 -35.93 -14.38
CA VAL A 41 4.30 -36.11 -13.05
C VAL A 41 3.43 -37.09 -12.27
N ASP A 42 4.04 -38.14 -11.74
CA ASP A 42 3.35 -39.21 -11.00
C ASP A 42 2.17 -39.84 -11.78
N GLY A 43 2.34 -40.03 -13.10
CA GLY A 43 1.31 -40.63 -13.97
C GLY A 43 0.11 -39.72 -14.28
N HIS A 44 0.17 -38.44 -13.91
CA HIS A 44 -0.86 -37.45 -14.21
C HIS A 44 -0.29 -36.34 -15.08
N LYS A 45 -1.04 -35.97 -16.12
CA LYS A 45 -0.72 -34.83 -16.98
C LYS A 45 -0.79 -33.53 -16.17
N VAL A 46 0.27 -32.73 -16.25
CA VAL A 46 0.37 -31.43 -15.58
C VAL A 46 -0.58 -30.45 -16.25
N GLU A 47 -1.45 -29.80 -15.48
CA GLU A 47 -2.36 -28.78 -15.99
C GLU A 47 -1.60 -27.48 -16.25
N VAL A 48 -1.59 -27.04 -17.51
CA VAL A 48 -0.99 -25.77 -17.93
C VAL A 48 -1.81 -24.61 -17.35
N PRO A 49 -1.18 -23.54 -16.83
CA PRO A 49 -1.90 -22.38 -16.34
C PRO A 49 -2.86 -21.81 -17.39
N GLN A 50 -4.05 -21.40 -16.95
CA GLN A 50 -5.12 -20.91 -17.82
C GLN A 50 -5.34 -19.40 -17.59
N PRO A 51 -5.70 -18.63 -18.64
CA PRO A 51 -5.96 -17.21 -18.48
C PRO A 51 -7.28 -16.99 -17.76
N LEU A 52 -7.34 -15.97 -16.91
CA LEU A 52 -8.61 -15.51 -16.33
C LEU A 52 -9.39 -14.79 -17.43
N SER A 53 -10.47 -15.42 -17.91
CA SER A 53 -11.23 -14.97 -19.09
C SER A 53 -11.77 -13.54 -19.01
N TRP A 54 -11.93 -13.01 -17.80
CA TRP A 54 -12.44 -11.65 -17.54
C TRP A 54 -11.35 -10.63 -17.24
N TYR A 55 -10.09 -11.05 -17.11
CA TYR A 55 -8.99 -10.11 -16.89
C TYR A 55 -8.49 -9.58 -18.25
N PRO A 56 -8.36 -8.25 -18.43
CA PRO A 56 -7.97 -7.67 -19.72
C PRO A 56 -6.61 -8.16 -20.25
N GLU A 57 -6.50 -8.23 -21.58
CA GLU A 57 -5.24 -8.52 -22.30
C GLU A 57 -4.55 -9.84 -21.90
N GLU A 58 -5.28 -10.78 -21.28
CA GLU A 58 -4.74 -12.05 -20.77
C GLU A 58 -3.54 -11.85 -19.84
N LEU A 59 -3.54 -10.78 -19.05
CA LEU A 59 -2.44 -10.48 -18.12
C LEU A 59 -2.58 -11.17 -16.76
N ALA A 60 -3.64 -11.95 -16.53
CA ALA A 60 -3.80 -12.72 -15.30
C ALA A 60 -4.15 -14.18 -15.60
N TRP A 61 -3.55 -15.08 -14.82
CA TRP A 61 -3.55 -16.52 -15.05
C TRP A 61 -3.77 -17.27 -13.74
N HIS A 62 -4.38 -18.43 -13.80
CA HIS A 62 -4.54 -19.33 -12.65
C HIS A 62 -3.98 -20.72 -12.94
N THR A 63 -3.54 -21.40 -11.88
CA THR A 63 -2.96 -22.73 -11.98
C THR A 63 -3.25 -23.55 -10.73
N ASN A 64 -3.54 -24.84 -10.93
CA ASN A 64 -3.72 -25.81 -9.85
C ASN A 64 -2.40 -26.46 -9.38
N LEU A 65 -1.27 -26.01 -9.92
CA LEU A 65 0.05 -26.54 -9.56
C LEU A 65 0.40 -26.21 -8.11
N SER A 66 0.35 -27.22 -7.25
CA SER A 66 0.78 -27.08 -5.85
C SER A 66 2.31 -26.91 -5.76
N ARG A 67 2.79 -26.22 -4.71
CA ARG A 67 4.23 -26.10 -4.42
C ARG A 67 4.94 -27.46 -4.33
N LYS A 68 4.22 -28.50 -3.87
CA LYS A 68 4.76 -29.87 -3.78
C LYS A 68 5.02 -30.48 -5.15
N ILE A 69 4.15 -30.21 -6.12
CA ILE A 69 4.30 -30.69 -7.50
C ILE A 69 5.40 -29.90 -8.22
N LEU A 70 5.50 -28.59 -7.96
CA LEU A 70 6.51 -27.74 -8.59
C LEU A 70 7.96 -28.20 -8.39
N ARG A 71 8.25 -28.92 -7.29
CA ARG A 71 9.60 -29.42 -6.96
C ARG A 71 9.91 -30.81 -7.51
N LYS A 72 8.95 -31.48 -8.16
CA LYS A 72 9.07 -32.89 -8.58
C LYS A 72 9.74 -33.08 -9.94
N SER A 73 9.77 -32.06 -10.80
CA SER A 73 10.45 -32.14 -12.09
C SER A 73 11.41 -30.96 -12.30
N PRO A 74 12.51 -31.16 -13.04
CA PRO A 74 13.42 -30.07 -13.39
C PRO A 74 12.75 -28.91 -14.14
N GLN A 75 11.78 -29.22 -15.02
CA GLN A 75 11.03 -28.22 -15.79
C GLN A 75 10.15 -27.35 -14.88
N LEU A 76 9.46 -27.97 -13.91
CA LEU A 76 8.61 -27.25 -12.97
C LEU A 76 9.44 -26.42 -11.98
N GLU A 77 10.63 -26.89 -11.60
CA GLU A 77 11.55 -26.12 -10.76
C GLU A 77 12.07 -24.88 -11.52
N LYS A 78 12.41 -25.00 -12.80
CA LYS A 78 12.74 -23.85 -13.66
C LYS A 78 11.60 -22.84 -13.74
N PHE A 79 10.37 -23.30 -13.94
CA PHE A 79 9.19 -22.44 -13.95
C PHE A 79 8.96 -21.77 -12.58
N HIS A 80 9.17 -22.49 -11.48
CA HIS A 80 9.06 -21.94 -10.14
C HIS A 80 10.09 -20.83 -9.88
N GLN A 81 11.36 -21.05 -10.23
CA GLN A 81 12.43 -20.06 -10.10
C GLN A 81 12.17 -18.82 -10.95
N PHE A 82 11.65 -19.02 -12.17
CA PHE A 82 11.16 -17.93 -13.01
C PHE A 82 10.10 -17.10 -12.26
N LEU A 83 9.03 -17.72 -11.77
CA LEU A 83 7.97 -17.01 -11.03
C LEU A 83 8.50 -16.27 -9.81
N VAL A 84 9.42 -16.86 -9.04
CA VAL A 84 10.02 -16.22 -7.86
C VAL A 84 10.78 -14.96 -8.25
N SER A 85 11.71 -15.08 -9.20
CA SER A 85 12.56 -13.95 -9.62
C SER A 85 11.79 -12.82 -10.32
N GLU A 86 10.75 -13.12 -11.11
CA GLU A 86 9.88 -12.09 -11.70
C GLU A 86 8.99 -11.43 -10.64
N THR A 87 8.62 -12.17 -9.59
CA THR A 87 7.90 -11.61 -8.43
C THR A 87 8.78 -10.66 -7.61
N GLU A 88 10.06 -11.00 -7.42
CA GLU A 88 11.04 -10.14 -6.78
C GLU A 88 11.34 -8.88 -7.59
N SER A 89 11.36 -9.00 -8.92
CA SER A 89 11.57 -7.87 -9.84
C SER A 89 10.36 -6.95 -9.96
N GLY A 90 9.17 -7.41 -9.55
CA GLY A 90 7.93 -6.64 -9.67
C GLY A 90 7.24 -6.73 -11.03
N ASN A 91 7.60 -7.73 -11.85
CA ASN A 91 6.99 -7.99 -13.17
C ASN A 91 5.87 -9.04 -13.13
N ILE A 92 5.81 -9.81 -12.04
CA ILE A 92 4.70 -10.69 -11.71
C ILE A 92 4.25 -10.41 -10.29
N SER A 93 2.94 -10.39 -10.06
CA SER A 93 2.33 -10.30 -8.74
C SER A 93 1.50 -11.55 -8.46
N ARG A 94 1.69 -12.14 -7.28
CA ARG A 94 0.81 -13.19 -6.75
C ARG A 94 -0.35 -12.51 -6.05
N GLN A 95 -1.51 -12.53 -6.69
CA GLN A 95 -2.72 -11.88 -6.21
C GLN A 95 -3.89 -12.80 -6.47
N GLU A 96 -4.78 -12.92 -5.49
CA GLU A 96 -5.99 -13.72 -5.63
C GLU A 96 -6.92 -13.13 -6.70
N ALA A 97 -7.52 -14.00 -7.52
CA ALA A 97 -8.37 -13.62 -8.63
C ALA A 97 -9.43 -12.59 -8.24
N VAL A 98 -10.21 -12.83 -7.18
CA VAL A 98 -11.27 -11.90 -6.75
C VAL A 98 -10.75 -10.57 -6.23
N SER A 99 -9.51 -10.53 -5.72
CA SER A 99 -8.87 -9.30 -5.26
C SER A 99 -8.46 -8.38 -6.43
N MET A 100 -8.51 -8.84 -7.68
CA MET A 100 -8.21 -8.04 -8.87
C MET A 100 -9.41 -7.24 -9.36
N ILE A 101 -10.62 -7.62 -8.95
CA ILE A 101 -11.89 -7.06 -9.45
C ILE A 101 -12.10 -5.61 -9.01
N PRO A 102 -11.90 -5.22 -7.73
CA PRO A 102 -12.19 -3.85 -7.29
C PRO A 102 -11.38 -2.77 -8.02
N PRO A 103 -10.05 -2.92 -8.24
CA PRO A 103 -9.30 -1.93 -9.01
C PRO A 103 -9.75 -1.81 -10.47
N LEU A 104 -10.12 -2.94 -11.12
CA LEU A 104 -10.64 -2.90 -12.49
C LEU A 104 -11.95 -2.13 -12.57
N LEU A 105 -12.89 -2.40 -11.65
CA LEU A 105 -14.18 -1.71 -11.58
C LEU A 105 -14.06 -0.26 -11.07
N LEU A 106 -12.96 0.09 -10.39
CA LEU A 106 -12.69 1.48 -10.04
C LEU A 106 -12.37 2.32 -11.28
N ASN A 107 -11.92 1.68 -12.37
CA ASN A 107 -11.62 2.30 -13.66
C ASN A 107 -10.76 3.57 -13.49
N ALA A 108 -9.54 3.36 -12.97
CA ALA A 108 -8.54 4.40 -12.76
C ALA A 108 -7.87 4.82 -14.09
N HIS A 109 -7.55 6.11 -14.21
CA HIS A 109 -6.90 6.71 -15.38
C HIS A 109 -5.70 7.57 -14.92
N PRO A 110 -4.71 7.83 -15.79
CA PRO A 110 -3.45 8.48 -15.43
C PRO A 110 -3.55 9.84 -14.72
N HIS A 111 -4.66 10.57 -14.87
CA HIS A 111 -4.87 11.88 -14.24
C HIS A 111 -5.64 11.82 -12.91
N HIS A 112 -6.19 10.65 -12.54
CA HIS A 112 -7.03 10.54 -11.35
C HIS A 112 -6.22 10.62 -10.05
N LYS A 113 -6.79 11.32 -9.07
CA LYS A 113 -6.37 11.31 -7.67
C LYS A 113 -7.11 10.19 -6.96
N ILE A 114 -6.37 9.21 -6.43
CA ILE A 114 -6.91 7.95 -5.93
C ILE A 114 -6.61 7.81 -4.43
N LEU A 115 -7.63 7.42 -3.65
CA LEU A 115 -7.47 7.04 -2.24
C LEU A 115 -7.80 5.56 -2.05
N ASP A 116 -6.85 4.80 -1.54
CA ASP A 116 -7.05 3.42 -1.06
C ASP A 116 -7.15 3.45 0.47
N MET A 117 -8.35 3.23 1.00
CA MET A 117 -8.68 3.46 2.41
C MET A 117 -8.07 2.43 3.37
N CYS A 118 -7.91 1.19 2.90
CA CYS A 118 -7.45 0.03 3.68
C CYS A 118 -6.52 -0.82 2.82
N ALA A 119 -5.33 -0.29 2.58
CA ALA A 119 -4.52 -0.64 1.44
C ALA A 119 -3.64 -1.88 1.67
N ALA A 120 -3.22 -2.18 2.90
CA ALA A 120 -2.25 -3.26 3.12
C ALA A 120 -2.91 -4.65 2.91
N PRO A 121 -2.20 -5.62 2.31
CA PRO A 121 -0.76 -5.67 2.04
C PRO A 121 -0.29 -4.97 0.75
N GLY A 122 -1.19 -4.31 0.00
CA GLY A 122 -0.82 -3.43 -1.13
C GLY A 122 -1.09 -4.00 -2.53
N SER A 123 -1.67 -5.20 -2.67
CA SER A 123 -1.91 -5.81 -4.00
C SER A 123 -2.85 -4.96 -4.88
N LYS A 124 -3.94 -4.46 -4.30
CA LYS A 124 -4.88 -3.56 -4.99
C LYS A 124 -4.24 -2.21 -5.30
N THR A 125 -3.48 -1.66 -4.35
CA THR A 125 -2.72 -0.43 -4.54
C THR A 125 -1.71 -0.54 -5.69
N THR A 126 -0.96 -1.65 -5.77
CA THR A 126 -0.01 -1.89 -6.87
C THR A 126 -0.71 -1.92 -8.23
N GLN A 127 -1.87 -2.58 -8.30
CA GLN A 127 -2.70 -2.60 -9.51
C GLN A 127 -3.19 -1.19 -9.90
N LEU A 128 -3.57 -0.36 -8.93
CA LEU A 128 -3.96 1.03 -9.19
C LEU A 128 -2.80 1.89 -9.72
N ILE A 129 -1.59 1.68 -9.18
CA ILE A 129 -0.39 2.38 -9.65
C ILE A 129 -0.09 1.99 -11.10
N GLU A 130 -0.21 0.72 -11.45
CA GLU A 130 -0.03 0.26 -12.83
C GLU A 130 -1.06 0.89 -13.78
N MET A 131 -2.32 1.04 -13.34
CA MET A 131 -3.35 1.73 -14.11
C MET A 131 -3.04 3.22 -14.31
N LEU A 132 -2.41 3.89 -13.33
CA LEU A 132 -1.94 5.28 -13.50
C LEU A 132 -0.83 5.39 -14.55
N HIS A 133 0.03 4.38 -14.66
CA HIS A 133 1.14 4.31 -15.62
C HIS A 133 0.77 3.61 -16.94
N ALA A 134 -0.53 3.46 -17.23
CA ALA A 134 -0.99 2.78 -18.44
C ALA A 134 -0.65 3.51 -19.75
N ASP A 135 -0.39 4.83 -19.68
CA ASP A 135 0.12 5.64 -20.79
C ASP A 135 1.64 5.79 -20.70
N MET A 136 2.33 5.00 -21.52
CA MET A 136 3.78 4.94 -21.59
C MET A 136 4.42 6.17 -22.25
N THR A 137 3.63 7.03 -22.90
CA THR A 137 4.14 8.24 -23.55
C THR A 137 4.36 9.37 -22.55
N VAL A 138 3.74 9.27 -21.37
CA VAL A 138 3.81 10.26 -20.30
C VAL A 138 4.74 9.73 -19.21
N PRO A 139 5.96 10.28 -19.04
CA PRO A 139 6.89 9.79 -18.03
C PRO A 139 6.44 10.08 -16.58
N PHE A 140 5.52 11.04 -16.42
CA PHE A 140 4.96 11.44 -15.12
C PHE A 140 3.45 11.58 -15.23
N PRO A 141 2.68 10.57 -14.78
CA PRO A 141 1.24 10.73 -14.71
C PRO A 141 0.90 11.86 -13.74
N GLU A 142 -0.12 12.64 -14.08
CA GLU A 142 -0.63 13.75 -13.26
C GLU A 142 -1.27 13.24 -11.97
N GLY A 143 -1.94 12.09 -12.06
CA GLY A 143 -2.61 11.43 -10.95
C GLY A 143 -1.66 10.79 -9.94
N PHE A 144 -2.22 10.39 -8.81
CA PHE A 144 -1.48 9.75 -7.72
C PHE A 144 -2.37 8.84 -6.88
N VAL A 145 -1.73 7.93 -6.14
CA VAL A 145 -2.38 7.06 -5.16
C VAL A 145 -1.93 7.44 -3.75
N ILE A 146 -2.89 7.73 -2.88
CA ILE A 146 -2.70 7.76 -1.43
C ILE A 146 -3.17 6.42 -0.88
N ALA A 147 -2.26 5.67 -0.29
CA ALA A 147 -2.53 4.34 0.25
C ALA A 147 -2.50 4.39 1.79
N ASN A 148 -3.65 4.17 2.42
CA ASN A 148 -3.82 4.25 3.86
C ASN A 148 -3.95 2.86 4.49
N ASP A 149 -3.29 2.65 5.62
CA ASP A 149 -3.60 1.53 6.50
C ASP A 149 -3.49 1.94 7.98
N VAL A 150 -4.29 1.36 8.85
CA VAL A 150 -4.29 1.66 10.29
C VAL A 150 -3.10 1.00 11.00
N ASP A 151 -2.65 -0.17 10.53
CA ASP A 151 -1.55 -0.89 11.12
C ASP A 151 -0.21 -0.45 10.50
N ASN A 152 0.63 0.13 11.35
CA ASN A 152 1.94 0.64 10.96
C ASN A 152 2.88 -0.46 10.42
N LYS A 153 2.83 -1.69 10.96
CA LYS A 153 3.65 -2.81 10.47
C LYS A 153 3.20 -3.21 9.07
N ARG A 154 1.89 -3.28 8.84
CA ARG A 154 1.30 -3.60 7.53
C ARG A 154 1.58 -2.50 6.50
N CYS A 155 1.69 -1.23 6.90
CA CYS A 155 2.18 -0.17 6.01
C CYS A 155 3.57 -0.49 5.44
N TYR A 156 4.52 -1.01 6.23
CA TYR A 156 5.85 -1.34 5.71
C TYR A 156 5.83 -2.49 4.70
N LEU A 157 4.94 -3.48 4.87
CA LEU A 157 4.71 -4.52 3.87
C LEU A 157 4.18 -3.91 2.56
N LEU A 158 3.21 -3.00 2.65
CA LEU A 158 2.71 -2.26 1.48
C LEU A 158 3.82 -1.46 0.80
N VAL A 159 4.68 -0.78 1.57
CA VAL A 159 5.83 -0.04 1.04
C VAL A 159 6.77 -0.96 0.28
N HIS A 160 7.07 -2.14 0.83
CA HIS A 160 7.93 -3.12 0.17
C HIS A 160 7.34 -3.61 -1.16
N GLN A 161 6.03 -3.87 -1.21
CA GLN A 161 5.33 -4.27 -2.43
C GLN A 161 5.33 -3.13 -3.47
N ALA A 162 4.98 -1.91 -3.06
CA ALA A 162 4.90 -0.76 -3.94
C ALA A 162 6.26 -0.30 -4.49
N LYS A 163 7.35 -0.43 -3.71
CA LYS A 163 8.70 -0.05 -4.13
C LYS A 163 9.16 -0.78 -5.38
N ARG A 164 8.68 -2.00 -5.62
CA ARG A 164 9.02 -2.79 -6.81
C ARG A 164 8.53 -2.16 -8.12
N LEU A 165 7.52 -1.30 -8.06
CA LEU A 165 6.98 -0.60 -9.22
C LEU A 165 7.74 0.70 -9.56
N GLY A 166 8.59 1.22 -8.65
CA GLY A 166 9.37 2.43 -8.91
C GLY A 166 8.55 3.70 -9.21
N SER A 167 7.30 3.79 -8.74
CA SER A 167 6.41 4.91 -9.09
C SER A 167 6.65 6.16 -8.23
N PRO A 168 6.80 7.37 -8.82
CA PRO A 168 6.84 8.63 -8.08
C PRO A 168 5.46 9.10 -7.58
N CYS A 169 4.39 8.39 -7.97
CA CYS A 169 2.99 8.81 -7.77
C CYS A 169 2.28 8.06 -6.64
N ILE A 170 3.01 7.56 -5.64
CA ILE A 170 2.45 6.91 -4.45
C ILE A 170 2.87 7.64 -3.17
N MET A 171 1.90 7.83 -2.28
CA MET A 171 2.12 8.22 -0.89
C MET A 171 1.44 7.21 0.05
N VAL A 172 2.21 6.61 0.95
CA VAL A 172 1.72 5.67 1.97
C VAL A 172 1.52 6.41 3.28
N VAL A 173 0.32 6.33 3.82
CA VAL A 173 -0.07 7.00 5.07
C VAL A 173 -0.58 5.99 6.09
N ASN A 174 -0.44 6.35 7.37
CA ASN A 174 -0.88 5.52 8.49
C ASN A 174 -1.93 6.27 9.33
N HIS A 175 -3.20 5.95 9.11
CA HIS A 175 -4.32 6.59 9.79
C HIS A 175 -5.52 5.62 9.90
N ASP A 176 -6.37 5.84 10.89
CA ASP A 176 -7.69 5.19 10.91
C ASP A 176 -8.54 5.69 9.73
N ALA A 177 -8.97 4.76 8.89
CA ALA A 177 -9.74 5.03 7.67
C ALA A 177 -11.10 5.68 7.96
N ALA A 178 -11.72 5.38 9.11
CA ALA A 178 -13.00 5.98 9.49
C ALA A 178 -12.89 7.47 9.84
N SER A 179 -11.66 7.95 10.11
CA SER A 179 -11.37 9.30 10.55
C SER A 179 -10.27 9.99 9.73
N ILE A 180 -9.87 9.44 8.59
CA ILE A 180 -8.79 9.97 7.75
C ILE A 180 -9.05 11.44 7.40
N PRO A 181 -8.11 12.38 7.64
CA PRO A 181 -8.39 13.81 7.52
C PRO A 181 -8.60 14.25 6.07
N ARG A 182 -9.36 15.34 5.89
CA ARG A 182 -9.44 16.04 4.60
C ARG A 182 -8.11 16.75 4.37
N LEU A 183 -7.31 16.21 3.46
CA LEU A 183 -6.04 16.79 3.07
C LEU A 183 -6.25 18.09 2.29
N GLN A 184 -5.21 18.93 2.24
CA GLN A 184 -5.23 20.22 1.57
C GLN A 184 -4.25 20.25 0.40
N MET A 185 -4.53 21.07 -0.61
CA MET A 185 -3.63 21.37 -1.71
C MET A 185 -3.64 22.86 -2.00
N ASP A 186 -2.53 23.37 -2.52
CA ASP A 186 -2.47 24.72 -3.07
C ASP A 186 -2.97 24.71 -4.52
N VAL A 187 -4.07 25.41 -4.78
CA VAL A 187 -4.61 25.63 -6.13
C VAL A 187 -4.58 27.13 -6.38
N GLY A 188 -3.64 27.59 -7.21
CA GLY A 188 -3.53 29.00 -7.58
C GLY A 188 -3.23 29.95 -6.41
N GLY A 189 -2.45 29.52 -5.42
CA GLY A 189 -2.10 30.29 -4.22
C GLY A 189 -3.13 30.21 -3.10
N ARG A 190 -4.18 29.38 -3.25
CA ARG A 190 -5.23 29.18 -2.25
C ARG A 190 -5.18 27.76 -1.73
N LYS A 191 -5.26 27.62 -0.40
CA LYS A 191 -5.38 26.31 0.25
C LYS A 191 -6.80 25.80 0.12
N GLU A 192 -6.97 24.79 -0.72
CA GLU A 192 -8.25 24.11 -0.95
C GLU A 192 -8.21 22.69 -0.41
N VAL A 193 -9.39 22.10 -0.21
CA VAL A 193 -9.51 20.71 0.22
C VAL A 193 -9.26 19.78 -0.97
N LEU A 194 -8.40 18.78 -0.78
CA LEU A 194 -8.23 17.69 -1.74
C LEU A 194 -9.47 16.79 -1.70
N PHE A 195 -10.09 16.63 -2.87
CA PHE A 195 -11.05 15.58 -3.15
C PHE A 195 -10.46 14.58 -4.16
N TYR A 196 -10.91 13.34 -4.09
CA TYR A 196 -10.42 12.24 -4.92
C TYR A 196 -11.40 11.92 -6.04
N ASP A 197 -10.87 11.58 -7.20
CA ASP A 197 -11.65 11.12 -8.36
C ASP A 197 -12.10 9.67 -8.19
N ARG A 198 -11.28 8.89 -7.48
CA ARG A 198 -11.47 7.46 -7.26
C ARG A 198 -11.15 7.09 -5.82
N ILE A 199 -12.04 6.33 -5.19
CA ILE A 199 -11.82 5.82 -3.83
C ILE A 199 -12.07 4.32 -3.78
N LEU A 200 -11.11 3.58 -3.25
CA LEU A 200 -11.23 2.16 -2.98
C LEU A 200 -11.45 1.94 -1.48
N CYS A 201 -12.57 1.30 -1.15
CA CYS A 201 -12.95 0.89 0.19
C CYS A 201 -12.97 -0.64 0.26
N ASP A 202 -11.80 -1.27 0.24
CA ASP A 202 -11.65 -2.70 0.54
C ASP A 202 -11.60 -2.89 2.07
N VAL A 203 -12.77 -2.90 2.69
CA VAL A 203 -12.89 -2.74 4.15
C VAL A 203 -12.55 -4.02 4.91
N PRO A 204 -12.06 -3.92 6.16
CA PRO A 204 -11.89 -5.09 7.02
C PRO A 204 -13.22 -5.83 7.19
N CYS A 205 -13.17 -7.16 7.01
CA CYS A 205 -14.34 -8.03 6.89
C CYS A 205 -14.19 -9.27 7.79
N SER A 206 -15.27 -10.00 8.06
CA SER A 206 -15.24 -11.26 8.83
C SER A 206 -14.49 -12.40 8.11
N GLY A 207 -14.36 -12.30 6.78
CA GLY A 207 -13.47 -13.14 5.97
C GLY A 207 -14.05 -14.48 5.55
N ASP A 208 -15.36 -14.73 5.68
CA ASP A 208 -16.01 -15.99 5.29
C ASP A 208 -15.87 -16.31 3.80
N GLY A 209 -15.70 -15.32 2.92
CA GLY A 209 -15.34 -15.53 1.51
C GLY A 209 -13.93 -16.12 1.31
N THR A 210 -13.07 -16.07 2.33
CA THR A 210 -11.68 -16.55 2.27
C THR A 210 -11.47 -17.96 2.84
N MET A 211 -12.53 -18.68 3.20
CA MET A 211 -12.48 -20.02 3.82
C MET A 211 -11.62 -21.05 3.07
N ARG A 212 -11.46 -20.90 1.75
CA ARG A 212 -10.62 -21.79 0.92
C ARG A 212 -9.12 -21.46 0.99
N LYS A 213 -8.79 -20.24 1.41
CA LYS A 213 -7.43 -19.70 1.53
C LYS A 213 -6.94 -19.79 2.97
N ASN A 214 -7.77 -19.31 3.89
CA ASN A 214 -7.45 -19.23 5.30
C ASN A 214 -8.31 -20.25 6.07
N ILE A 215 -7.69 -21.38 6.40
CA ILE A 215 -8.39 -22.49 7.06
C ILE A 215 -8.83 -22.14 8.50
N ASP A 216 -8.16 -21.16 9.14
CA ASP A 216 -8.50 -20.70 10.48
C ASP A 216 -9.88 -20.05 10.54
N VAL A 217 -10.34 -19.46 9.43
CA VAL A 217 -11.67 -18.85 9.34
C VAL A 217 -12.76 -19.86 9.70
N TRP A 218 -12.61 -21.13 9.31
CA TRP A 218 -13.57 -22.19 9.70
C TRP A 218 -13.74 -22.35 11.21
N LYS A 219 -12.68 -22.07 11.98
CA LYS A 219 -12.68 -22.24 13.45
C LYS A 219 -13.04 -20.95 14.19
N LYS A 220 -12.63 -19.81 13.65
CA LYS A 220 -12.71 -18.49 14.31
C LYS A 220 -13.93 -17.68 13.90
N TRP A 221 -14.53 -17.98 12.74
CA TRP A 221 -15.64 -17.19 12.23
C TRP A 221 -16.89 -17.36 13.10
N SER A 222 -17.53 -16.23 13.40
CA SER A 222 -18.83 -16.19 14.07
C SER A 222 -19.64 -14.99 13.56
N THR A 223 -20.96 -15.07 13.64
CA THR A 223 -21.85 -13.96 13.25
C THR A 223 -21.59 -12.68 14.04
N LEU A 224 -21.12 -12.81 15.29
CA LEU A 224 -20.75 -11.66 16.11
C LEU A 224 -19.64 -10.82 15.46
N ASN A 225 -18.69 -11.44 14.75
CA ASN A 225 -17.61 -10.74 14.06
C ASN A 225 -18.20 -9.78 13.00
N SER A 226 -19.12 -10.27 12.17
CA SER A 226 -19.81 -9.47 11.16
C SER A 226 -20.62 -8.32 11.78
N LEU A 227 -21.35 -8.58 12.88
CA LEU A 227 -22.15 -7.56 13.58
C LEU A 227 -21.28 -6.43 14.13
N GLN A 228 -20.11 -6.75 14.68
CA GLN A 228 -19.16 -5.77 15.23
C GLN A 228 -18.52 -4.90 14.14
N LEU A 229 -18.24 -5.48 12.97
CA LEU A 229 -17.57 -4.79 11.87
C LEU A 229 -18.49 -3.87 11.07
N HIS A 230 -19.79 -4.18 10.96
CA HIS A 230 -20.76 -3.39 10.19
C HIS A 230 -20.68 -1.88 10.47
N GLY A 231 -20.64 -1.50 11.76
CA GLY A 231 -20.57 -0.10 12.16
C GLY A 231 -19.27 0.59 11.75
N LEU A 232 -18.15 -0.14 11.69
CA LEU A 232 -16.86 0.37 11.21
C LEU A 232 -16.87 0.50 9.69
N GLN A 233 -17.32 -0.53 8.97
CA GLN A 233 -17.43 -0.57 7.51
C GLN A 233 -18.27 0.59 6.99
N LEU A 234 -19.43 0.85 7.60
CA LEU A 234 -20.29 1.98 7.25
C LEU A 234 -19.61 3.33 7.49
N ARG A 235 -18.83 3.50 8.57
CA ARG A 235 -18.07 4.74 8.82
C ARG A 235 -16.97 4.95 7.79
N ILE A 236 -16.23 3.90 7.42
CA ILE A 236 -15.19 3.96 6.39
C ILE A 236 -15.80 4.34 5.05
N ALA A 237 -16.88 3.69 4.63
CA ALA A 237 -17.56 3.97 3.37
C ALA A 237 -18.17 5.40 3.35
N THR A 238 -18.78 5.83 4.46
CA THR A 238 -19.24 7.22 4.64
C THR A 238 -18.09 8.20 4.47
N ARG A 239 -16.94 7.94 5.13
CA ARG A 239 -15.78 8.82 5.08
C ARG A 239 -15.12 8.85 3.70
N GLY A 240 -15.18 7.74 2.96
CA GLY A 240 -14.81 7.70 1.54
C GLY A 240 -15.71 8.63 0.72
N ALA A 241 -17.04 8.45 0.78
CA ALA A 241 -17.99 9.26 0.02
C ALA A 241 -17.90 10.78 0.30
N GLU A 242 -17.55 11.17 1.52
CA GLU A 242 -17.30 12.56 1.89
C GLU A 242 -16.15 13.21 1.11
N GLN A 243 -15.11 12.42 0.80
CA GLN A 243 -13.87 12.88 0.16
C GLN A 243 -13.86 12.66 -1.36
N LEU A 244 -14.92 12.06 -1.91
CA LEU A 244 -15.09 11.84 -3.33
C LEU A 244 -15.56 13.13 -4.02
N VAL A 245 -15.03 13.44 -5.19
CA VAL A 245 -15.57 14.50 -6.07
C VAL A 245 -16.97 14.15 -6.58
N GLU A 246 -17.75 15.15 -6.96
CA GLU A 246 -18.96 14.92 -7.76
C GLU A 246 -18.57 14.34 -9.14
N GLY A 247 -19.31 13.33 -9.59
CA GLY A 247 -18.96 12.50 -10.74
C GLY A 247 -17.90 11.42 -10.45
N GLY A 248 -17.27 11.44 -9.26
CA GLY A 248 -16.27 10.46 -8.85
C GLY A 248 -16.87 9.08 -8.61
N ARG A 249 -16.02 8.05 -8.63
CA ARG A 249 -16.39 6.64 -8.41
C ARG A 249 -15.76 6.10 -7.12
N LEU A 250 -16.58 5.49 -6.27
CA LEU A 250 -16.15 4.75 -5.08
C LEU A 250 -16.47 3.27 -5.26
N VAL A 251 -15.49 2.41 -5.04
CA VAL A 251 -15.70 0.97 -5.01
C VAL A 251 -15.64 0.49 -3.57
N TYR A 252 -16.76 -0.03 -3.08
CA TYR A 252 -16.83 -0.75 -1.81
C TYR A 252 -16.64 -2.23 -2.08
N SER A 253 -15.75 -2.89 -1.35
CA SER A 253 -15.56 -4.32 -1.47
C SER A 253 -15.29 -5.00 -0.14
N THR A 254 -15.70 -6.26 -0.05
CA THR A 254 -15.39 -7.13 1.09
C THR A 254 -14.99 -8.52 0.60
N CYS A 255 -14.24 -9.19 1.44
CA CYS A 255 -13.96 -10.61 1.39
C CYS A 255 -15.04 -11.46 2.10
N SER A 256 -16.25 -10.91 2.27
CA SER A 256 -17.37 -11.52 2.98
C SER A 256 -18.46 -11.98 1.99
N LEU A 257 -19.31 -12.90 2.43
CA LEU A 257 -20.57 -13.20 1.75
C LEU A 257 -21.78 -12.84 2.62
N ASN A 258 -21.56 -12.29 3.82
CA ASN A 258 -22.59 -11.96 4.78
C ASN A 258 -23.28 -10.63 4.38
N PRO A 259 -24.61 -10.63 4.12
CA PRO A 259 -25.35 -9.42 3.75
C PRO A 259 -25.23 -8.25 4.73
N VAL A 260 -24.97 -8.54 6.01
CA VAL A 260 -24.77 -7.50 7.05
C VAL A 260 -23.51 -6.67 6.79
N GLU A 261 -22.48 -7.26 6.19
CA GLU A 261 -21.24 -6.56 5.83
C GLU A 261 -21.28 -6.00 4.39
N ASP A 262 -22.24 -6.47 3.60
CA ASP A 262 -22.32 -6.20 2.16
C ASP A 262 -23.49 -5.25 1.86
N GLU A 263 -24.66 -5.77 1.45
CA GLU A 263 -25.80 -4.96 1.05
C GLU A 263 -26.34 -4.08 2.17
N ALA A 264 -26.28 -4.49 3.43
CA ALA A 264 -26.75 -3.66 4.53
C ALA A 264 -25.90 -2.39 4.68
N VAL A 265 -24.58 -2.48 4.46
CA VAL A 265 -23.68 -1.31 4.48
C VAL A 265 -23.97 -0.40 3.29
N VAL A 266 -24.12 -0.98 2.09
CA VAL A 266 -24.43 -0.22 0.86
C VAL A 266 -25.80 0.46 0.96
N ALA A 267 -26.84 -0.26 1.37
CA ALA A 267 -28.19 0.26 1.55
C ALA A 267 -28.22 1.40 2.57
N SER A 268 -27.56 1.23 3.72
CA SER A 268 -27.45 2.28 4.74
C SER A 268 -26.73 3.52 4.23
N LEU A 269 -25.68 3.35 3.43
CA LEU A 269 -24.94 4.47 2.83
C LEU A 269 -25.80 5.21 1.79
N LEU A 270 -26.51 4.48 0.93
CA LEU A 270 -27.42 5.04 -0.08
C LEU A 270 -28.58 5.80 0.57
N GLU A 271 -29.22 5.21 1.59
CA GLU A 271 -30.31 5.85 2.33
C GLU A 271 -29.85 7.17 2.95
N LYS A 272 -28.70 7.15 3.65
CA LYS A 272 -28.12 8.35 4.25
C LYS A 272 -27.79 9.42 3.21
N SER A 273 -27.49 9.02 1.97
CA SER A 273 -27.08 9.94 0.91
C SER A 273 -28.21 10.76 0.31
N GLU A 274 -29.47 10.39 0.55
CA GLU A 274 -30.65 11.10 0.03
C GLU A 274 -30.58 11.31 -1.50
N GLY A 275 -30.07 10.31 -2.24
CA GLY A 275 -29.90 10.35 -3.69
C GLY A 275 -28.60 11.01 -4.19
N ALA A 276 -27.73 11.49 -3.28
CA ALA A 276 -26.42 12.01 -3.66
C ALA A 276 -25.42 10.93 -4.12
N LEU A 277 -25.66 9.66 -3.74
CA LEU A 277 -24.92 8.49 -4.22
C LEU A 277 -25.87 7.52 -4.92
N GLU A 278 -25.38 6.90 -5.99
CA GLU A 278 -26.11 5.89 -6.75
C GLU A 278 -25.21 4.69 -7.07
N LEU A 279 -25.80 3.49 -7.14
CA LEU A 279 -25.11 2.30 -7.65
C LEU A 279 -24.96 2.37 -9.18
N ALA A 280 -23.73 2.28 -9.66
CA ALA A 280 -23.43 2.18 -11.08
C ALA A 280 -23.70 0.76 -11.58
N ASP A 281 -24.27 0.65 -12.78
CA ASP A 281 -24.33 -0.61 -13.50
C ASP A 281 -22.96 -0.87 -14.16
N VAL A 282 -22.29 -1.93 -13.72
CA VAL A 282 -20.97 -2.35 -14.22
C VAL A 282 -21.01 -3.75 -14.84
N SER A 283 -22.20 -4.26 -15.13
CA SER A 283 -22.42 -5.60 -15.68
C SER A 283 -21.64 -5.88 -16.97
N SER A 284 -21.39 -4.85 -17.79
CA SER A 284 -20.65 -4.93 -19.04
C SER A 284 -19.14 -4.63 -18.93
N GLU A 285 -18.65 -4.16 -17.77
CA GLU A 285 -17.25 -3.70 -17.63
C GLU A 285 -16.24 -4.87 -17.54
N LEU A 286 -16.67 -6.05 -17.08
CA LEU A 286 -15.83 -7.26 -16.96
C LEU A 286 -16.45 -8.46 -17.70
N PRO A 287 -16.38 -8.50 -19.03
CA PRO A 287 -16.95 -9.58 -19.82
C PRO A 287 -16.33 -10.92 -19.43
N GLY A 288 -17.17 -11.95 -19.22
CA GLY A 288 -16.72 -13.29 -18.82
C GLY A 288 -16.59 -13.50 -17.31
N LEU A 289 -16.79 -12.47 -16.47
CA LEU A 289 -16.89 -12.65 -15.02
C LEU A 289 -18.28 -13.19 -14.68
N LYS A 290 -18.36 -14.29 -13.93
CA LYS A 290 -19.61 -14.83 -13.42
C LYS A 290 -19.85 -14.32 -12.01
N TRP A 291 -21.00 -13.68 -11.81
CA TRP A 291 -21.41 -13.10 -10.52
C TRP A 291 -22.91 -13.32 -10.33
N MET A 292 -23.36 -13.21 -9.08
CA MET A 292 -24.77 -13.13 -8.70
C MET A 292 -25.13 -11.68 -8.35
N PRO A 293 -26.34 -11.22 -8.68
CA PRO A 293 -26.81 -9.92 -8.22
C PRO A 293 -26.86 -9.84 -6.69
N GLY A 294 -26.71 -8.63 -6.18
CA GLY A 294 -26.95 -8.33 -4.77
C GLY A 294 -28.37 -8.68 -4.35
N ILE A 295 -28.54 -8.98 -3.07
CA ILE A 295 -29.84 -9.40 -2.52
C ILE A 295 -30.58 -8.22 -1.88
N MET A 296 -31.91 -8.23 -1.96
CA MET A 296 -32.77 -7.18 -1.40
C MET A 296 -33.37 -7.56 -0.05
N HIS A 297 -33.39 -8.84 0.28
CA HIS A 297 -33.98 -9.36 1.52
C HIS A 297 -32.99 -10.28 2.22
N TRP A 298 -32.75 -10.03 3.49
CA TRP A 298 -31.90 -10.86 4.34
C TRP A 298 -32.39 -10.81 5.79
N LYS A 299 -31.86 -11.72 6.60
CA LYS A 299 -32.13 -11.82 8.03
C LYS A 299 -30.82 -11.68 8.80
N VAL A 300 -30.92 -11.21 10.03
CA VAL A 300 -29.76 -11.03 10.92
C VAL A 300 -29.71 -12.18 11.91
N MET A 301 -28.60 -12.92 11.94
CA MET A 301 -28.37 -14.01 12.91
C MET A 301 -27.44 -13.57 14.03
N THR A 302 -27.77 -13.98 15.24
CA THR A 302 -26.90 -13.81 16.43
C THR A 302 -25.93 -14.96 16.61
N LYS A 303 -24.98 -14.81 17.54
CA LYS A 303 -24.01 -15.88 17.84
C LYS A 303 -24.68 -17.18 18.31
N ASP A 304 -25.82 -17.06 19.00
CA ASP A 304 -26.57 -18.19 19.54
C ASP A 304 -27.48 -18.86 18.50
N GLY A 305 -27.43 -18.45 17.23
CA GLY A 305 -28.22 -19.04 16.14
C GLY A 305 -29.65 -18.51 16.02
N GLN A 306 -30.04 -17.52 16.82
CA GLN A 306 -31.34 -16.87 16.70
C GLN A 306 -31.36 -15.89 15.52
N TRP A 307 -32.39 -16.00 14.67
CA TRP A 307 -32.62 -15.17 13.50
C TRP A 307 -33.66 -14.08 13.79
N PHE A 308 -33.41 -12.88 13.26
CA PHE A 308 -34.34 -11.76 13.26
C PHE A 308 -34.57 -11.31 11.82
N SER A 309 -35.83 -11.12 11.44
CA SER A 309 -36.20 -10.59 10.11
C SER A 309 -36.23 -9.07 10.10
N ASP A 310 -36.57 -8.46 11.24
CA ASP A 310 -36.83 -7.01 11.35
C ASP A 310 -36.29 -6.46 12.68
N TRP A 311 -36.01 -5.16 12.71
CA TRP A 311 -35.45 -4.48 13.90
C TRP A 311 -36.40 -4.54 15.10
N GLU A 312 -37.70 -4.41 14.89
CA GLU A 312 -38.74 -4.41 15.93
C GLU A 312 -38.78 -5.73 16.70
N SER A 313 -38.35 -6.83 16.05
CA SER A 313 -38.29 -8.15 16.67
C SER A 313 -37.07 -8.36 17.57
N VAL A 314 -36.11 -7.43 17.56
CA VAL A 314 -34.85 -7.53 18.30
C VAL A 314 -35.07 -7.13 19.77
N PRO A 315 -34.78 -8.01 20.74
CA PRO A 315 -34.89 -7.68 22.15
C PRO A 315 -33.97 -6.51 22.56
N HIS A 316 -34.45 -5.65 23.47
CA HIS A 316 -33.74 -4.45 23.93
C HIS A 316 -32.31 -4.72 24.44
N ASN A 317 -32.06 -5.87 25.08
CA ASN A 317 -30.74 -6.25 25.57
C ASN A 317 -29.70 -6.51 24.44
N ARG A 318 -30.14 -6.63 23.18
CA ARG A 318 -29.29 -6.86 22.01
C ARG A 318 -29.10 -5.63 21.13
N HIS A 319 -29.73 -4.49 21.47
CA HIS A 319 -29.65 -3.24 20.68
C HIS A 319 -28.24 -2.62 20.64
N THR A 320 -27.32 -3.06 21.50
CA THR A 320 -25.91 -2.66 21.44
C THR A 320 -25.13 -3.39 20.35
N GLN A 321 -25.54 -4.62 20.02
CA GLN A 321 -24.87 -5.49 19.05
C GLN A 321 -25.54 -5.43 17.68
N ILE A 322 -26.88 -5.46 17.66
CA ILE A 322 -27.68 -5.37 16.44
C ILE A 322 -28.14 -3.93 16.30
N ARG A 323 -28.12 -3.40 15.07
CA ARG A 323 -28.53 -2.03 14.76
C ARG A 323 -29.60 -2.04 13.67
N PRO A 324 -30.46 -1.01 13.59
CA PRO A 324 -31.45 -0.88 12.51
C PRO A 324 -30.83 -0.96 11.11
N THR A 325 -29.63 -0.38 10.94
CA THR A 325 -28.87 -0.34 9.67
C THR A 325 -28.42 -1.71 9.16
N MET A 326 -28.58 -2.77 9.96
CA MET A 326 -28.25 -4.15 9.56
C MET A 326 -29.38 -4.86 8.83
N PHE A 327 -30.59 -4.28 8.82
CA PHE A 327 -31.78 -4.84 8.19
C PHE A 327 -32.06 -4.17 6.84
N PRO A 328 -32.78 -4.84 5.93
CA PRO A 328 -33.25 -4.21 4.71
C PRO A 328 -34.15 -2.99 5.01
N PRO A 329 -34.11 -1.94 4.17
CA PRO A 329 -35.10 -0.87 4.18
C PRO A 329 -36.53 -1.42 4.09
N GLN A 330 -37.42 -0.93 4.97
CA GLN A 330 -38.81 -1.39 5.05
C GLN A 330 -39.72 -0.80 3.95
N ASP A 331 -39.32 0.33 3.35
CA ASP A 331 -40.05 0.98 2.26
C ASP A 331 -39.70 0.31 0.91
N PRO A 332 -40.64 -0.41 0.27
CA PRO A 332 -40.37 -1.13 -0.97
C PRO A 332 -39.98 -0.22 -2.14
N GLN A 333 -40.51 1.01 -2.19
CA GLN A 333 -40.20 1.95 -3.26
C GLN A 333 -38.76 2.44 -3.14
N LYS A 334 -38.32 2.76 -1.91
CA LYS A 334 -36.92 3.10 -1.65
C LYS A 334 -35.98 1.94 -1.94
N LEU A 335 -36.34 0.73 -1.49
CA LEU A 335 -35.54 -0.46 -1.71
C LEU A 335 -35.33 -0.75 -3.21
N GLN A 336 -36.40 -0.62 -4.00
CA GLN A 336 -36.32 -0.78 -5.46
C GLN A 336 -35.47 0.33 -6.12
N ALA A 337 -35.59 1.57 -5.64
CA ALA A 337 -34.81 2.70 -6.15
C ALA A 337 -33.31 2.62 -5.82
N MET A 338 -32.92 1.84 -4.80
CA MET A 338 -31.50 1.64 -4.47
C MET A 338 -30.75 0.79 -5.50
N HIS A 339 -31.44 -0.03 -6.30
CA HIS A 339 -30.84 -0.91 -7.29
C HIS A 339 -29.77 -1.87 -6.74
N LEU A 340 -30.05 -2.52 -5.58
CA LEU A 340 -29.09 -3.43 -4.93
C LEU A 340 -28.71 -4.63 -5.81
N GLU A 341 -29.51 -4.98 -6.81
CA GLU A 341 -29.18 -5.99 -7.82
C GLU A 341 -27.92 -5.67 -8.63
N ARG A 342 -27.49 -4.40 -8.65
CA ARG A 342 -26.24 -3.95 -9.29
C ARG A 342 -24.99 -4.25 -8.47
N CYS A 343 -25.12 -4.70 -7.22
CA CYS A 343 -23.99 -5.22 -6.48
C CYS A 343 -23.57 -6.59 -7.02
N LEU A 344 -22.26 -6.88 -7.01
CA LEU A 344 -21.69 -8.11 -7.53
C LEU A 344 -21.31 -9.03 -6.38
N ARG A 345 -21.97 -10.21 -6.30
CA ARG A 345 -21.56 -11.33 -5.45
C ARG A 345 -20.79 -12.35 -6.27
N ILE A 346 -19.51 -12.51 -5.97
CA ILE A 346 -18.65 -13.51 -6.59
C ILE A 346 -18.65 -14.75 -5.71
N LEU A 347 -19.21 -15.84 -6.23
CA LEU A 347 -19.35 -17.10 -5.49
C LEU A 347 -18.24 -18.10 -5.86
N PRO A 348 -17.63 -18.79 -4.88
CA PRO A 348 -16.48 -19.66 -5.12
C PRO A 348 -16.68 -20.74 -6.19
N HIS A 349 -17.90 -21.26 -6.31
CA HIS A 349 -18.22 -22.39 -7.19
C HIS A 349 -18.50 -21.97 -8.65
N HIS A 350 -18.60 -20.67 -8.95
CA HIS A 350 -18.89 -20.20 -10.31
C HIS A 350 -17.69 -20.29 -11.24
N GLN A 351 -16.51 -19.92 -10.75
CA GLN A 351 -15.26 -19.87 -11.53
C GLN A 351 -14.05 -20.35 -10.72
N ASN A 352 -14.28 -21.22 -9.73
CA ASN A 352 -13.22 -21.77 -8.87
C ASN A 352 -12.39 -20.70 -8.12
N THR A 353 -13.03 -19.62 -7.67
CA THR A 353 -12.39 -18.48 -7.01
C THR A 353 -12.66 -18.44 -5.50
N GLY A 354 -12.16 -17.39 -4.82
CA GLY A 354 -12.64 -17.02 -3.50
C GLY A 354 -14.08 -16.47 -3.54
N GLY A 355 -14.66 -16.23 -2.37
CA GLY A 355 -15.90 -15.49 -2.20
C GLY A 355 -15.61 -14.00 -2.04
N PHE A 356 -16.39 -13.15 -2.67
CA PHE A 356 -16.14 -11.71 -2.67
C PHE A 356 -17.39 -10.90 -2.98
N PHE A 357 -17.46 -9.67 -2.47
CA PHE A 357 -18.53 -8.72 -2.74
C PHE A 357 -17.95 -7.40 -3.27
N VAL A 358 -18.60 -6.82 -4.28
CA VAL A 358 -18.23 -5.50 -4.83
C VAL A 358 -19.47 -4.67 -5.12
N ALA A 359 -19.44 -3.41 -4.72
CA ALA A 359 -20.44 -2.40 -5.06
C ALA A 359 -19.74 -1.15 -5.60
N VAL A 360 -20.19 -0.66 -6.75
CA VAL A 360 -19.63 0.52 -7.41
C VAL A 360 -20.61 1.68 -7.27
N LEU A 361 -20.20 2.72 -6.54
CA LEU A 361 -21.01 3.91 -6.29
C LEU A 361 -20.46 5.10 -7.06
N VAL A 362 -21.37 5.93 -7.56
CA VAL A 362 -21.04 7.22 -8.20
C VAL A 362 -21.72 8.34 -7.42
N LYS A 363 -20.96 9.39 -7.12
CA LYS A 363 -21.50 10.57 -6.43
C LYS A 363 -22.07 11.55 -7.43
N LYS A 364 -23.35 11.85 -7.31
CA LYS A 364 -24.10 12.76 -8.20
C LYS A 364 -24.21 14.18 -7.66
N ALA A 365 -24.15 14.33 -6.34
CA ALA A 365 -24.34 15.61 -5.66
C ALA A 365 -23.49 15.69 -4.38
N PRO A 366 -23.35 16.88 -3.75
CA PRO A 366 -22.74 16.99 -2.43
C PRO A 366 -23.46 16.12 -1.40
N MET A 367 -22.72 15.44 -0.53
CA MET A 367 -23.32 14.63 0.53
C MET A 367 -24.17 15.50 1.46
N PRO A 368 -25.41 15.09 1.81
CA PRO A 368 -26.33 15.94 2.57
C PRO A 368 -25.78 16.33 3.95
N TRP A 369 -25.04 15.42 4.59
CA TRP A 369 -24.40 15.65 5.88
C TRP A 369 -23.14 16.53 5.83
N ASN A 370 -22.67 16.93 4.64
CA ASN A 370 -21.60 17.93 4.50
C ASN A 370 -22.14 19.37 4.54
N LYS A 371 -23.46 19.57 4.41
CA LYS A 371 -24.09 20.89 4.53
C LYS A 371 -23.90 21.39 5.96
N ARG A 372 -23.14 22.48 6.14
CA ARG A 372 -23.12 23.19 7.42
C ARG A 372 -24.54 23.69 7.70
N PRO A 373 -25.05 23.62 8.95
CA PRO A 373 -26.25 24.36 9.29
C PRO A 373 -26.03 25.84 8.93
N PRO A 374 -27.01 26.52 8.34
CA PRO A 374 -26.87 27.94 8.02
C PRO A 374 -26.50 28.68 9.31
N LYS A 375 -25.45 29.50 9.25
CA LYS A 375 -25.22 30.49 10.30
C LYS A 375 -26.49 31.34 10.35
N LEU A 376 -27.20 31.35 11.48
CA LEU A 376 -28.29 32.27 11.75
C LEU A 376 -27.77 33.69 11.50
N GLN A 377 -28.08 34.26 10.34
CA GLN A 377 -27.87 35.66 10.03
C GLN A 377 -29.12 36.41 10.53
N GLY A 378 -28.90 37.30 11.49
CA GLY A 378 -29.77 38.44 11.77
C GLY A 378 -31.05 38.13 12.54
N VAL A 379 -30.98 38.26 13.87
CA VAL A 379 -32.15 38.76 14.61
C VAL A 379 -32.39 40.19 14.13
N SER A 380 -33.58 40.42 13.61
CA SER A 380 -34.10 41.70 13.16
C SER A 380 -34.01 42.76 14.26
N THR A 381 -33.28 43.84 14.00
CA THR A 381 -33.39 45.10 14.72
C THR A 381 -34.68 45.80 14.30
N GLU A 382 -35.61 45.99 15.24
CA GLU A 382 -36.73 46.92 15.04
C GLU A 382 -36.24 48.38 15.11
N PRO A 383 -36.90 49.33 14.43
CA PRO A 383 -36.48 50.72 14.37
C PRO A 383 -36.89 51.47 15.64
N ARG A 384 -35.91 52.11 16.28
CA ARG A 384 -36.08 52.93 17.47
C ARG A 384 -36.50 54.35 17.05
N GLU A 385 -37.66 54.78 17.53
CA GLU A 385 -38.21 56.13 17.32
C GLU A 385 -37.44 57.18 18.14
N VAL A 386 -37.34 58.39 17.59
CA VAL A 386 -36.50 59.50 18.05
C VAL A 386 -37.24 60.35 19.08
N ALA A 387 -36.63 60.63 20.24
CA ALA A 387 -36.97 61.81 21.05
C ALA A 387 -35.71 62.39 21.74
N ARG A 388 -35.59 63.73 21.68
CA ARG A 388 -34.49 64.58 22.20
C ARG A 388 -34.61 64.89 23.71
N PRO A 389 -33.52 65.40 24.35
CA PRO A 389 -33.36 65.46 25.81
C PRO A 389 -33.92 66.75 26.44
N PRO A 390 -34.08 66.80 27.78
CA PRO A 390 -33.10 67.55 28.60
C PRO A 390 -32.81 66.98 30.02
N GLN A 391 -31.68 67.41 30.60
CA GLN A 391 -31.24 67.27 32.01
C GLN A 391 -31.92 68.33 32.94
N PRO A 392 -31.49 68.56 34.21
CA PRO A 392 -31.27 67.70 35.40
C PRO A 392 -32.03 68.22 36.67
N ALA A 393 -32.20 67.42 37.75
CA ALA A 393 -32.31 67.91 39.14
C ALA A 393 -32.34 66.78 40.20
N ASP A 394 -31.83 67.13 41.39
CA ASP A 394 -31.45 66.37 42.59
C ASP A 394 -32.60 66.05 43.61
N PRO A 395 -32.35 65.41 44.79
CA PRO A 395 -33.24 64.49 45.54
C PRO A 395 -33.97 65.18 46.74
N PRO A 396 -34.66 64.50 47.72
CA PRO A 396 -34.08 63.58 48.73
C PRO A 396 -35.00 62.47 49.35
N GLY A 397 -34.38 61.51 50.05
CA GLY A 397 -34.82 61.08 51.40
C GLY A 397 -35.30 59.64 51.64
N GLY A 398 -34.62 58.91 52.53
CA GLY A 398 -35.20 57.79 53.30
C GLY A 398 -34.24 56.70 53.79
N ASN A 399 -33.71 56.83 55.01
CA ASN A 399 -32.80 55.92 55.74
C ASN A 399 -33.44 54.60 56.23
N ALA A 400 -32.63 53.54 56.38
CA ALA A 400 -32.39 52.76 57.62
C ALA A 400 -31.42 51.59 57.33
N MET A 401 -30.16 51.66 57.79
CA MET A 401 -29.55 51.05 58.99
C MET A 401 -28.91 49.66 58.78
N ASP A 402 -27.58 49.63 58.93
CA ASP A 402 -26.66 48.49 59.15
C ASP A 402 -26.37 48.37 60.67
N PRO A 403 -25.84 47.26 61.24
CA PRO A 403 -24.37 47.18 61.39
C PRO A 403 -23.70 45.78 61.46
N SER A 404 -22.56 45.65 60.75
CA SER A 404 -21.23 45.13 61.21
C SER A 404 -21.06 43.61 61.53
N GLN A 405 -19.95 42.90 61.22
CA GLN A 405 -18.51 43.16 61.48
C GLN A 405 -17.51 42.27 60.68
N LEU A 406 -16.34 42.88 60.35
CA LEU A 406 -14.92 42.39 60.27
C LEU A 406 -14.49 41.45 59.11
N GLU A 407 -13.73 41.92 58.09
CA GLU A 407 -12.24 42.05 57.93
C GLU A 407 -11.51 40.69 57.76
N GLU A 408 -10.67 40.38 56.76
CA GLU A 408 -9.47 41.07 56.23
C GLU A 408 -9.15 40.76 54.72
N GLN A 409 -8.42 41.69 54.09
CA GLN A 409 -7.67 41.64 52.81
C GLN A 409 -6.15 41.80 53.13
N PRO A 410 -5.13 41.66 52.22
CA PRO A 410 -5.00 42.22 50.85
C PRO A 410 -4.29 41.27 49.82
N GLY A 411 -4.18 41.45 48.49
CA GLY A 411 -3.93 42.61 47.58
C GLY A 411 -2.50 42.46 46.99
N ALA A 412 -2.21 42.10 45.73
CA ALA A 412 -2.40 42.73 44.39
C ALA A 412 -1.19 43.56 43.86
N GLY A 413 -0.88 43.42 42.54
CA GLY A 413 -0.02 44.31 41.70
C GLY A 413 1.27 43.67 41.15
N VAL A 414 1.46 43.26 39.89
CA VAL A 414 1.48 43.90 38.52
C VAL A 414 2.81 44.59 38.15
N GLY A 415 3.41 44.17 37.00
CA GLY A 415 4.34 44.98 36.18
C GLY A 415 5.41 44.19 35.38
N ASP A 416 5.37 44.26 34.04
CA ASP A 416 6.41 43.84 33.04
C ASP A 416 7.39 45.03 32.77
N PRO A 417 8.62 44.93 32.19
CA PRO A 417 8.89 44.45 30.81
C PRO A 417 10.32 43.87 30.48
N GLU A 418 10.50 43.47 29.20
CA GLU A 418 11.69 43.15 28.35
C GLU A 418 13.15 43.26 28.86
N ALA A 419 14.00 42.26 28.55
CA ALA A 419 15.24 42.38 27.71
C ALA A 419 16.13 41.10 27.69
N THR A 420 16.76 40.90 26.53
CA THR A 420 17.87 40.02 26.09
C THR A 420 19.01 39.71 27.07
N GLU A 421 19.55 38.47 27.06
CA GLU A 421 20.97 38.17 26.74
C GLU A 421 21.34 36.66 26.73
N ARG A 422 22.42 36.34 26.00
CA ARG A 422 23.04 35.03 25.74
C ARG A 422 23.97 34.60 26.88
N MET A 423 24.14 33.29 27.10
CA MET A 423 25.43 32.54 27.07
C MET A 423 25.33 31.21 27.86
N GLU A 424 25.81 30.13 27.22
CA GLU A 424 26.15 28.83 27.82
C GLU A 424 27.55 28.88 28.51
N PRO A 425 28.18 27.74 28.92
CA PRO A 425 27.79 26.70 29.86
C PRO A 425 28.90 26.46 30.93
N VAL A 426 28.60 25.81 32.06
CA VAL A 426 29.67 25.22 32.93
C VAL A 426 29.23 23.87 33.48
N GLU A 427 29.99 22.83 33.13
CA GLU A 427 29.93 21.49 33.72
C GLU A 427 30.49 21.48 35.15
N SER A 428 29.91 20.67 36.05
CA SER A 428 30.66 20.09 37.16
C SER A 428 30.00 18.80 37.68
N TYR A 429 30.85 17.81 37.91
CA TYR A 429 30.56 16.45 38.34
C TYR A 429 30.30 16.33 39.85
N GLY A 430 29.35 15.46 40.21
CA GLY A 430 29.51 14.47 41.30
C GLY A 430 28.89 14.76 42.67
N ALA A 431 27.85 13.99 43.03
CA ALA A 431 27.77 13.14 44.24
C ALA A 431 26.31 12.76 44.55
N ARG A 432 26.03 11.45 44.65
CA ARG A 432 24.73 10.90 45.09
C ARG A 432 24.62 10.96 46.62
N LYS A 433 23.45 11.37 47.12
CA LYS A 433 22.86 10.91 48.38
C LYS A 433 21.35 10.76 48.22
N ASP A 434 20.85 9.67 48.78
CA ASP A 434 19.51 9.12 48.62
C ASP A 434 18.38 9.96 49.23
N GLY A 435 17.18 9.85 48.65
CA GLY A 435 15.96 9.79 49.45
C GLY A 435 14.92 10.91 49.33
N VAL A 436 14.48 11.29 48.12
CA VAL A 436 13.12 11.84 47.90
C VAL A 436 12.59 11.40 46.53
N CYS A 437 11.39 10.82 46.50
CA CYS A 437 10.71 10.39 45.28
C CYS A 437 10.22 11.63 44.51
N GLY A 438 11.03 12.13 43.58
CA GLY A 438 10.64 13.21 42.67
C GLY A 438 9.68 12.70 41.58
N PRO A 439 8.85 13.57 40.97
CA PRO A 439 8.02 13.20 39.84
C PRO A 439 8.89 12.62 38.72
N PRO A 440 8.39 11.63 37.95
CA PRO A 440 9.18 11.01 36.88
C PRO A 440 9.73 12.11 35.97
N PRO A 441 10.99 11.96 35.48
CA PRO A 441 11.60 13.00 34.66
C PRO A 441 10.64 13.32 33.52
N CYS A 442 10.23 14.58 33.40
CA CYS A 442 9.47 15.06 32.27
C CYS A 442 10.25 14.62 31.03
N LYS A 443 9.72 13.62 30.33
CA LYS A 443 10.20 13.28 28.99
C LYS A 443 10.27 14.60 28.25
N LYS A 444 11.44 14.94 27.71
CA LYS A 444 11.62 16.09 26.82
C LYS A 444 10.37 16.15 25.94
N MET A 445 9.64 17.25 26.05
CA MET A 445 8.47 17.52 25.23
C MET A 445 8.91 17.26 23.79
N LYS A 446 8.30 16.27 23.13
CA LYS A 446 8.62 16.02 21.72
C LYS A 446 8.28 17.29 20.98
N LEU A 447 9.31 17.98 20.49
CA LEU A 447 9.15 18.98 19.46
C LEU A 447 8.45 18.28 18.30
N PHE A 448 7.19 18.63 18.07
CA PHE A 448 6.45 18.54 16.82
C PHE A 448 6.83 17.39 15.86
N GLY A 449 5.92 16.42 15.68
CA GLY A 449 5.94 15.51 14.54
C GLY A 449 5.84 14.02 14.85
N PHE A 450 5.65 13.23 13.80
CA PHE A 450 5.64 11.78 13.85
C PHE A 450 7.06 11.21 14.07
N LYS A 451 7.19 9.92 14.39
CA LYS A 451 8.50 9.30 14.69
C LYS A 451 9.36 9.06 13.43
N GLU A 452 8.74 9.16 12.26
CA GLU A 452 9.36 8.94 10.96
C GLU A 452 10.21 10.14 10.54
N ASP A 453 11.30 9.85 9.81
CA ASP A 453 12.14 10.90 9.25
C ASP A 453 11.33 11.85 8.33
N PRO A 454 11.54 13.16 8.44
CA PRO A 454 10.77 14.13 7.67
C PRO A 454 11.09 14.02 6.18
N PHE A 455 10.06 14.16 5.34
CA PHE A 455 10.23 14.34 3.90
C PHE A 455 10.52 15.82 3.64
N VAL A 456 11.79 16.12 3.34
CA VAL A 456 12.26 17.50 3.16
C VAL A 456 12.54 17.74 1.70
N PHE A 457 11.80 18.67 1.10
CA PHE A 457 12.06 19.12 -0.27
C PHE A 457 13.33 19.95 -0.33
N ILE A 458 14.09 19.75 -1.41
CA ILE A 458 15.35 20.44 -1.61
C ILE A 458 15.07 21.78 -2.32
N PRO A 459 15.61 22.91 -1.81
CA PRO A 459 15.51 24.20 -2.48
C PRO A 459 16.07 24.14 -3.91
N GLU A 460 15.43 24.83 -4.86
CA GLU A 460 15.82 24.76 -6.27
C GLU A 460 17.22 25.35 -6.56
N ASP A 461 17.68 26.24 -5.68
CA ASP A 461 18.98 26.89 -5.66
C ASP A 461 20.05 26.10 -4.89
N ASP A 462 19.72 24.93 -4.33
CA ASP A 462 20.67 24.09 -3.61
C ASP A 462 21.89 23.75 -4.52
N PRO A 463 23.14 24.01 -4.07
CA PRO A 463 24.35 23.81 -4.86
C PRO A 463 24.51 22.38 -5.43
N LEU A 464 23.86 21.37 -4.82
CA LEU A 464 23.88 20.02 -5.35
C LEU A 464 23.32 19.94 -6.78
N PHE A 465 22.30 20.75 -7.11
CA PHE A 465 21.70 20.72 -8.44
C PHE A 465 22.67 21.23 -9.49
N SER A 466 23.51 22.22 -9.18
CA SER A 466 24.53 22.72 -10.12
C SER A 466 25.52 21.63 -10.54
N SER A 467 25.97 20.79 -9.58
CA SER A 467 26.85 19.65 -9.87
C SER A 467 26.14 18.58 -10.70
N ILE A 468 24.93 18.19 -10.31
CA ILE A 468 24.13 17.16 -11.02
C ILE A 468 23.77 17.64 -12.43
N GLN A 469 23.29 18.88 -12.56
CA GLN A 469 22.94 19.53 -13.82
C GLN A 469 24.11 19.54 -14.79
N LYS A 470 25.30 19.96 -14.33
CA LYS A 470 26.52 19.99 -15.16
C LYS A 470 26.94 18.59 -15.57
N PHE A 471 26.86 17.61 -14.67
CA PHE A 471 27.33 16.26 -14.91
C PHE A 471 26.44 15.46 -15.86
N TYR A 472 25.11 15.53 -15.69
CA TYR A 472 24.14 14.79 -16.51
C TYR A 472 23.56 15.61 -17.68
N ALA A 473 23.94 16.88 -17.79
CA ALA A 473 23.31 17.85 -18.70
C ALA A 473 21.78 17.76 -18.61
N LEU A 474 21.24 17.93 -17.40
CA LEU A 474 19.80 17.79 -17.19
C LEU A 474 19.02 18.79 -18.08
N ASP A 475 17.89 18.37 -18.59
CA ASP A 475 17.01 19.26 -19.35
C ASP A 475 16.53 20.41 -18.43
N PRO A 476 16.46 21.66 -18.91
CA PRO A 476 15.94 22.77 -18.11
C PRO A 476 14.51 22.56 -17.60
N SER A 477 13.72 21.70 -18.26
CA SER A 477 12.37 21.30 -17.81
C SER A 477 12.36 20.36 -16.61
N PHE A 478 13.53 19.89 -16.14
CA PHE A 478 13.62 18.99 -14.98
C PHE A 478 13.04 19.65 -13.70
N PRO A 479 12.03 19.04 -13.06
CA PRO A 479 11.34 19.68 -11.93
C PRO A 479 12.12 19.49 -10.62
N ARG A 480 13.13 20.33 -10.40
CA ARG A 480 14.00 20.34 -9.19
C ARG A 480 13.20 20.41 -7.89
N SER A 481 12.10 21.17 -7.90
CA SER A 481 11.16 21.31 -6.78
C SER A 481 10.65 19.99 -6.24
N ASN A 482 10.58 18.96 -7.09
CA ASN A 482 9.97 17.67 -6.77
C ASN A 482 10.96 16.68 -6.14
N VAL A 483 12.21 17.09 -5.94
CA VAL A 483 13.23 16.26 -5.32
C VAL A 483 13.23 16.49 -3.80
N LEU A 484 13.28 15.38 -3.06
CA LEU A 484 13.25 15.38 -1.61
C LEU A 484 14.29 14.43 -1.01
N THR A 485 14.58 14.62 0.27
CA THR A 485 15.44 13.78 1.09
C THR A 485 14.71 13.38 2.37
N ARG A 486 15.18 12.32 3.03
CA ARG A 486 14.67 11.84 4.34
C ARG A 486 15.56 12.27 5.50
N THR A 487 16.36 13.32 5.34
CA THR A 487 17.20 13.84 6.44
C THR A 487 17.25 15.35 6.37
N THR A 488 17.07 16.00 7.52
CA THR A 488 17.30 17.44 7.72
C THR A 488 18.78 17.73 7.97
N GLU A 489 19.48 16.79 8.59
CA GLU A 489 20.85 16.97 9.06
C GLU A 489 21.84 16.04 8.36
N GLY A 490 23.09 16.48 8.25
CA GLY A 490 24.18 15.70 7.69
C GLY A 490 24.16 15.55 6.16
N LYS A 491 24.96 14.62 5.66
CA LYS A 491 25.13 14.38 4.23
C LYS A 491 23.90 13.68 3.65
N LYS A 492 23.22 14.35 2.71
CA LYS A 492 22.11 13.79 1.91
C LYS A 492 22.60 12.53 1.16
N ARG A 493 22.26 11.34 1.68
CA ARG A 493 22.72 10.05 1.11
C ARG A 493 21.90 9.60 -0.09
N GLN A 494 20.60 9.87 -0.07
CA GLN A 494 19.65 9.41 -1.08
C GLN A 494 18.72 10.56 -1.45
N LEU A 495 18.44 10.72 -2.74
CA LEU A 495 17.48 11.68 -3.26
C LEU A 495 16.30 10.93 -3.87
N TYR A 496 15.10 11.34 -3.49
CA TYR A 496 13.85 10.78 -3.97
C TYR A 496 13.11 11.83 -4.80
N MET A 497 12.23 11.36 -5.67
CA MET A 497 11.40 12.21 -6.52
C MET A 497 9.94 11.81 -6.36
N VAL A 498 9.07 12.81 -6.32
CA VAL A 498 7.60 12.65 -6.27
C VAL A 498 6.95 13.36 -7.45
N SER A 499 5.69 13.06 -7.76
CA SER A 499 4.92 13.87 -8.71
C SER A 499 4.68 15.28 -8.17
N LYS A 500 4.42 16.24 -9.08
CA LYS A 500 4.09 17.63 -8.73
C LYS A 500 2.90 17.70 -7.79
N GLU A 501 1.85 16.93 -8.08
CA GLU A 501 0.63 16.90 -7.28
C GLU A 501 0.87 16.30 -5.89
N LEU A 502 1.66 15.22 -5.76
CA LEU A 502 2.02 14.69 -4.45
C LEU A 502 2.91 15.64 -3.64
N ARG A 503 3.84 16.36 -4.28
CA ARG A 503 4.59 17.42 -3.60
C ARG A 503 3.66 18.45 -2.98
N ASN A 504 2.67 18.89 -3.74
CA ASN A 504 1.68 19.85 -3.28
C ASN A 504 0.90 19.32 -2.05
N VAL A 505 0.48 18.06 -2.09
CA VAL A 505 -0.16 17.41 -0.93
C VAL A 505 0.80 17.32 0.26
N LEU A 506 2.04 16.87 0.08
CA LEU A 506 3.00 16.69 1.18
C LEU A 506 3.29 18.00 1.92
N LEU A 507 3.56 19.09 1.18
CA LEU A 507 3.88 20.39 1.76
C LEU A 507 2.73 20.98 2.59
N ASN A 508 1.48 20.66 2.24
CA ASN A 508 0.30 21.22 2.88
C ASN A 508 -0.27 20.34 4.01
N ASN A 509 0.27 19.13 4.24
CA ASN A 509 -0.33 18.15 5.15
C ASN A 509 0.66 17.41 6.07
N SER A 510 1.93 17.80 6.11
CA SER A 510 2.96 17.13 6.93
C SER A 510 2.58 16.99 8.42
N GLU A 511 1.84 17.94 8.98
CA GLU A 511 1.36 17.91 10.36
C GLU A 511 0.01 17.19 10.53
N ARG A 512 -0.72 16.97 9.44
CA ARG A 512 -2.10 16.42 9.45
C ARG A 512 -2.13 14.91 9.29
N VAL A 513 -1.14 14.34 8.62
CA VAL A 513 -1.13 12.91 8.30
C VAL A 513 0.26 12.32 8.49
N LYS A 514 0.28 11.10 9.04
CA LYS A 514 1.50 10.33 9.22
C LYS A 514 1.91 9.67 7.91
N VAL A 515 2.92 10.20 7.24
CA VAL A 515 3.45 9.65 5.98
C VAL A 515 4.55 8.62 6.28
N ILE A 516 4.37 7.39 5.83
CA ILE A 516 5.34 6.29 6.03
C ILE A 516 6.36 6.22 4.91
N ASN A 517 5.92 6.41 3.66
CA ASN A 517 6.77 6.36 2.48
C ASN A 517 6.14 7.19 1.35
N THR A 518 6.98 7.82 0.53
CA THR A 518 6.54 8.50 -0.69
C THR A 518 7.69 8.60 -1.68
N GLY A 519 7.36 8.63 -2.97
CA GLY A 519 8.30 8.86 -4.06
C GLY A 519 9.20 7.68 -4.40
N VAL A 520 10.00 7.88 -5.44
CA VAL A 520 10.97 6.91 -5.98
C VAL A 520 12.40 7.44 -5.81
N LYS A 521 13.33 6.54 -5.48
CA LYS A 521 14.75 6.89 -5.35
C LYS A 521 15.36 7.10 -6.74
N VAL A 522 15.86 8.31 -7.00
CA VAL A 522 16.44 8.69 -8.31
C VAL A 522 17.97 8.82 -8.25
N TRP A 523 18.54 9.20 -7.11
CA TRP A 523 19.99 9.30 -6.92
C TRP A 523 20.45 8.73 -5.58
N SER A 524 21.67 8.19 -5.60
CA SER A 524 22.42 7.79 -4.42
C SER A 524 23.75 8.54 -4.37
N ARG A 525 24.12 9.04 -3.20
CA ARG A 525 25.44 9.64 -3.01
C ARG A 525 26.52 8.56 -3.09
N ASN A 526 27.59 8.85 -3.80
CA ASN A 526 28.77 8.00 -3.91
C ASN A 526 29.91 8.57 -3.06
N SER A 527 30.55 7.74 -2.24
CA SER A 527 31.76 8.12 -1.50
C SER A 527 32.88 8.41 -2.50
N GLY A 528 33.45 9.61 -2.46
CA GLY A 528 34.44 10.08 -3.45
C GLY A 528 33.87 10.46 -4.82
N GLY A 529 32.54 10.58 -4.97
CA GLY A 529 31.90 10.99 -6.23
C GLY A 529 32.32 12.40 -6.71
N GLU A 530 32.65 13.28 -5.77
CA GLU A 530 33.10 14.66 -6.04
C GLU A 530 34.40 14.67 -6.88
N ASP A 531 35.28 13.68 -6.68
CA ASP A 531 36.52 13.50 -7.44
C ASP A 531 36.27 13.13 -8.93
N PHE A 532 35.06 12.68 -9.24
CA PHE A 532 34.60 12.34 -10.59
C PHE A 532 33.64 13.38 -11.17
N GLY A 533 33.48 14.53 -10.50
CA GLY A 533 32.67 15.67 -10.94
C GLY A 533 31.22 15.70 -10.44
N CYS A 534 30.73 14.61 -9.83
CA CYS A 534 29.38 14.56 -9.23
C CYS A 534 29.30 13.59 -8.06
N ALA A 535 28.86 14.09 -6.92
CA ALA A 535 28.67 13.28 -5.71
C ALA A 535 27.54 12.24 -5.83
N PHE A 536 26.65 12.37 -6.81
CA PHE A 536 25.45 11.53 -6.94
C PHE A 536 25.52 10.63 -8.17
N ARG A 537 25.25 9.34 -7.96
CA ARG A 537 25.05 8.35 -9.03
C ARG A 537 23.56 8.08 -9.23
N LEU A 538 23.19 7.69 -10.44
CA LEU A 538 21.82 7.29 -10.78
C LEU A 538 21.42 6.02 -10.01
N ALA A 539 20.16 5.96 -9.59
CA ALA A 539 19.54 4.77 -9.00
C ALA A 539 18.64 4.06 -10.03
N GLN A 540 18.76 2.74 -10.13
CA GLN A 540 18.00 1.93 -11.10
C GLN A 540 16.48 2.07 -10.89
N GLU A 541 16.01 2.11 -9.64
CA GLU A 541 14.60 2.22 -9.28
C GLU A 541 13.88 3.44 -9.90
N GLY A 542 14.58 4.56 -10.07
CA GLY A 542 14.01 5.81 -10.59
C GLY A 542 14.50 6.18 -11.99
N ILE A 543 15.14 5.25 -12.72
CA ILE A 543 15.78 5.60 -13.99
C ILE A 543 14.77 5.98 -15.07
N TYR A 544 13.63 5.27 -15.15
CA TYR A 544 12.58 5.59 -16.12
C TYR A 544 11.95 6.96 -15.86
N THR A 545 11.92 7.40 -14.60
CA THR A 545 11.46 8.73 -14.16
C THR A 545 12.46 9.82 -14.56
N LEU A 546 13.76 9.55 -14.44
CA LEU A 546 14.81 10.56 -14.61
C LEU A 546 15.36 10.64 -16.05
N TYR A 547 15.43 9.51 -16.74
CA TYR A 547 16.01 9.36 -18.08
C TYR A 547 15.54 10.41 -19.10
N PRO A 548 14.24 10.74 -19.21
CA PRO A 548 13.77 11.74 -20.18
C PRO A 548 14.45 13.11 -20.08
N PHE A 549 14.96 13.45 -18.89
CA PHE A 549 15.65 14.71 -18.63
C PHE A 549 17.17 14.62 -18.75
N ILE A 550 17.77 13.45 -18.93
CA ILE A 550 19.23 13.31 -19.04
C ILE A 550 19.65 13.50 -20.51
N LYS A 551 20.46 14.52 -20.82
CA LYS A 551 20.93 14.78 -22.20
C LYS A 551 22.37 14.36 -22.47
N SER A 552 23.18 14.11 -21.44
CA SER A 552 24.56 13.64 -21.61
C SER A 552 24.81 12.30 -20.91
N ARG A 553 25.92 11.65 -21.25
CA ARG A 553 26.35 10.37 -20.65
C ARG A 553 25.34 9.23 -20.86
N VAL A 554 24.52 9.33 -21.91
CA VAL A 554 23.66 8.28 -22.43
C VAL A 554 24.42 7.54 -23.52
N VAL A 555 24.56 6.24 -23.37
CA VAL A 555 25.29 5.36 -24.28
C VAL A 555 24.28 4.42 -24.93
N GLY A 556 24.16 4.49 -26.25
CA GLY A 556 23.43 3.50 -27.03
C GLY A 556 24.15 2.16 -27.01
N VAL A 557 23.46 1.10 -26.62
CA VAL A 557 23.99 -0.27 -26.54
C VAL A 557 23.15 -1.23 -27.37
N SER A 558 23.81 -2.19 -28.01
CA SER A 558 23.15 -3.30 -28.72
C SER A 558 22.60 -4.36 -27.75
N ALA A 559 21.78 -5.28 -28.25
CA ALA A 559 21.32 -6.43 -27.47
C ALA A 559 22.50 -7.27 -26.94
N GLU A 560 23.54 -7.46 -27.77
CA GLU A 560 24.77 -8.17 -27.41
C GLU A 560 25.55 -7.44 -26.32
N ASP A 561 25.61 -6.11 -26.37
CA ASP A 561 26.23 -5.29 -25.33
C ASP A 561 25.50 -5.46 -24.00
N VAL A 562 24.16 -5.45 -24.01
CA VAL A 562 23.36 -5.69 -22.79
C VAL A 562 23.67 -7.07 -22.21
N LYS A 563 23.78 -8.12 -23.03
CA LYS A 563 24.20 -9.45 -22.58
C LYS A 563 25.57 -9.41 -21.90
N VAL A 564 26.57 -8.76 -22.49
CA VAL A 564 27.91 -8.61 -21.91
C VAL A 564 27.86 -7.84 -20.59
N LEU A 565 27.13 -6.73 -20.55
CA LEU A 565 26.99 -5.84 -19.40
C LEU A 565 26.31 -6.51 -18.20
N LEU A 566 25.33 -7.38 -18.45
CA LEU A 566 24.59 -8.08 -17.40
C LEU A 566 25.24 -9.41 -16.98
N THR A 567 26.07 -10.03 -17.82
CA THR A 567 26.76 -11.30 -17.48
C THR A 567 28.13 -11.09 -16.84
N GLN A 568 28.85 -10.03 -17.20
CA GLN A 568 30.17 -9.72 -16.65
C GLN A 568 30.05 -8.62 -15.60
N GLU A 569 30.75 -8.75 -14.47
CA GLU A 569 30.66 -7.76 -13.39
C GLU A 569 31.34 -6.43 -13.75
N ASN A 570 32.48 -6.48 -14.44
CA ASN A 570 33.27 -5.31 -14.84
C ASN A 570 33.84 -5.48 -16.26
N PRO A 571 33.00 -5.61 -17.31
CA PRO A 571 33.49 -5.76 -18.66
C PRO A 571 34.36 -4.57 -19.08
N PHE A 572 35.45 -4.85 -19.80
CA PHE A 572 36.20 -3.82 -20.49
C PHE A 572 35.32 -3.24 -21.60
N PHE A 573 35.24 -1.91 -21.71
CA PHE A 573 34.39 -1.31 -22.74
C PHE A 573 34.85 -1.64 -24.17
N ARG A 574 36.10 -2.12 -24.35
CA ARG A 574 36.61 -2.70 -25.61
C ARG A 574 35.88 -3.96 -26.07
N LYS A 575 35.17 -4.65 -25.17
CA LYS A 575 34.35 -5.83 -25.51
C LYS A 575 32.96 -5.46 -26.02
N LEU A 576 32.57 -4.19 -25.91
CA LEU A 576 31.30 -3.71 -26.45
C LEU A 576 31.42 -3.52 -27.97
N SER A 577 30.28 -3.36 -28.63
CA SER A 577 30.16 -2.97 -30.02
C SER A 577 31.00 -1.75 -30.35
N SER A 578 31.41 -1.60 -31.62
CA SER A 578 32.14 -0.43 -32.11
C SER A 578 31.44 0.88 -31.76
N GLU A 579 30.12 0.91 -31.89
CA GLU A 579 29.27 2.06 -31.64
C GLU A 579 29.28 2.41 -30.15
N ALA A 580 29.04 1.46 -29.26
CA ALA A 580 29.06 1.69 -27.82
C ALA A 580 30.48 2.04 -27.32
N PHE A 581 31.51 1.35 -27.83
CA PHE A 581 32.91 1.65 -27.52
C PHE A 581 33.29 3.09 -27.89
N SER A 582 32.88 3.54 -29.08
CA SER A 582 33.16 4.89 -29.57
C SER A 582 32.53 5.97 -28.70
N GLN A 583 31.34 5.71 -28.15
CA GLN A 583 30.66 6.61 -27.22
C GLN A 583 31.32 6.58 -25.83
N VAL A 584 31.69 5.40 -25.31
CA VAL A 584 32.20 5.22 -23.94
C VAL A 584 33.65 5.67 -23.76
N LYS A 585 34.49 5.54 -24.80
CA LYS A 585 35.92 5.86 -24.71
C LYS A 585 36.17 7.33 -24.34
N ASP A 586 35.34 8.22 -24.89
CA ASP A 586 35.46 9.68 -24.76
C ASP A 586 34.72 10.24 -23.53
N LEU A 587 33.92 9.42 -22.84
CA LEU A 587 33.24 9.83 -21.61
C LEU A 587 34.20 9.90 -20.43
N ALA A 588 34.06 10.95 -19.61
CA ALA A 588 34.73 11.01 -18.30
C ALA A 588 34.25 9.87 -17.38
N LYS A 589 35.05 9.52 -16.36
CA LYS A 589 34.67 8.50 -15.35
C LYS A 589 33.38 8.90 -14.61
N GLY A 590 32.56 7.93 -14.21
CA GLY A 590 31.37 8.15 -13.38
C GLY A 590 30.08 7.55 -13.93
N SER A 591 28.92 7.91 -13.36
CA SER A 591 27.63 7.23 -13.53
C SER A 591 26.90 7.49 -14.87
N VAL A 592 26.77 6.49 -15.73
CA VAL A 592 26.23 6.59 -17.10
C VAL A 592 24.85 5.96 -17.23
N VAL A 593 24.10 6.33 -18.26
CA VAL A 593 22.89 5.64 -18.71
C VAL A 593 23.24 4.76 -19.90
N LEU A 594 22.82 3.49 -19.87
CA LEU A 594 22.99 2.54 -20.96
C LEU A 594 21.61 2.25 -21.53
N LYS A 595 21.38 2.65 -22.79
CA LYS A 595 20.09 2.55 -23.44
C LYS A 595 20.14 1.57 -24.60
N TYR A 596 19.31 0.53 -24.51
CA TYR A 596 18.99 -0.30 -25.65
C TYR A 596 17.67 0.19 -26.25
N GLU A 597 17.68 0.39 -27.57
CA GLU A 597 16.49 0.69 -28.36
C GLU A 597 16.14 -0.56 -29.17
N PRO A 598 14.85 -0.94 -29.23
CA PRO A 598 14.43 -2.09 -30.01
C PRO A 598 14.65 -1.84 -31.51
N ASP A 599 15.11 -2.88 -32.20
CA ASP A 599 15.28 -2.88 -33.65
C ASP A 599 14.16 -3.73 -34.28
N PRO A 600 13.18 -3.10 -34.98
CA PRO A 600 12.07 -3.82 -35.61
C PRO A 600 12.51 -4.83 -36.68
N THR A 601 13.74 -4.70 -37.19
CA THR A 601 14.30 -5.64 -38.18
C THR A 601 14.83 -6.93 -37.55
N LYS A 602 14.99 -6.97 -36.22
CA LYS A 602 15.53 -8.11 -35.46
C LYS A 602 14.49 -8.62 -34.45
N PRO A 603 13.48 -9.41 -34.89
CA PRO A 603 12.41 -9.89 -34.01
C PRO A 603 12.91 -10.81 -32.89
N ASP A 604 14.10 -11.41 -33.02
CA ASP A 604 14.70 -12.28 -32.00
C ASP A 604 15.30 -11.51 -30.79
N THR A 605 15.28 -10.18 -30.85
CA THR A 605 15.73 -9.29 -29.77
C THR A 605 14.54 -8.61 -29.10
N PRO A 606 14.65 -8.18 -27.82
CA PRO A 606 13.54 -7.53 -27.13
C PRO A 606 13.00 -6.35 -27.92
N GLN A 607 11.68 -6.31 -28.12
CA GLN A 607 10.97 -5.26 -28.84
C GLN A 607 10.52 -4.11 -27.92
N CYS A 608 11.21 -3.95 -26.81
CA CYS A 608 10.99 -2.88 -25.85
C CYS A 608 12.31 -2.19 -25.48
N PRO A 609 12.28 -0.88 -25.19
CA PRO A 609 13.46 -0.18 -24.70
C PRO A 609 13.88 -0.71 -23.33
N ILE A 610 15.19 -0.75 -23.09
CA ILE A 610 15.78 -1.10 -21.80
C ILE A 610 16.73 0.02 -21.39
N VAL A 611 16.57 0.51 -20.16
CA VAL A 611 17.39 1.59 -19.61
C VAL A 611 18.08 1.11 -18.34
N LEU A 612 19.42 1.06 -18.37
CA LEU A 612 20.23 0.57 -17.27
C LEU A 612 21.10 1.70 -16.71
N CYS A 613 21.15 1.80 -15.39
CA CYS A 613 22.14 2.60 -14.69
C CYS A 613 23.50 1.89 -14.71
N GLY A 614 24.56 2.62 -15.03
CA GLY A 614 25.92 2.09 -15.00
C GLY A 614 26.97 3.05 -14.46
N TRP A 615 28.21 2.58 -14.46
CA TRP A 615 29.39 3.31 -14.05
C TRP A 615 30.53 3.07 -15.03
N ARG A 616 31.03 4.16 -15.61
CA ARG A 616 32.20 4.15 -16.49
C ARG A 616 33.47 4.31 -15.64
N GLY A 617 34.31 3.28 -15.61
CA GLY A 617 35.61 3.26 -14.94
C GLY A 617 36.75 3.75 -15.84
N LYS A 618 38.00 3.34 -15.55
CA LYS A 618 39.17 3.72 -16.37
C LYS A 618 39.20 3.00 -17.72
N ALA A 619 38.96 1.69 -17.69
CA ALA A 619 38.93 0.82 -18.88
C ALA A 619 37.68 -0.08 -18.93
N SER A 620 36.84 -0.02 -17.90
CA SER A 620 35.69 -0.88 -17.68
C SER A 620 34.39 -0.08 -17.60
N ILE A 621 33.29 -0.79 -17.75
CA ILE A 621 31.94 -0.28 -17.54
C ILE A 621 31.15 -1.31 -16.75
N ARG A 622 30.43 -0.89 -15.71
CA ARG A 622 29.65 -1.77 -14.83
C ARG A 622 28.21 -1.32 -14.76
N THR A 623 27.25 -2.24 -14.73
CA THR A 623 25.83 -1.93 -14.49
C THR A 623 25.48 -2.03 -13.01
N PHE A 624 24.59 -1.16 -12.54
CA PHE A 624 24.03 -1.17 -11.18
C PHE A 624 22.58 -1.64 -11.17
N VAL A 625 22.37 -2.84 -11.70
CA VAL A 625 21.06 -3.49 -11.78
C VAL A 625 20.96 -4.54 -10.66
N PRO A 626 19.88 -4.55 -9.85
CA PRO A 626 19.60 -5.59 -8.86
C PRO A 626 19.67 -7.01 -9.45
N LYS A 627 19.96 -8.02 -8.61
CA LYS A 627 20.10 -9.41 -9.08
C LYS A 627 18.81 -9.91 -9.77
N SER A 628 17.65 -9.64 -9.19
CA SER A 628 16.35 -10.06 -9.71
C SER A 628 16.07 -9.43 -11.10
N GLU A 629 16.20 -8.11 -11.22
CA GLU A 629 15.97 -7.37 -12.47
C GLU A 629 17.00 -7.75 -13.57
N ARG A 630 18.24 -8.05 -13.19
CA ARG A 630 19.26 -8.57 -14.12
C ARG A 630 18.82 -9.89 -14.76
N LEU A 631 18.25 -10.80 -13.97
CA LEU A 631 17.76 -12.08 -14.48
C LEU A 631 16.61 -11.86 -15.47
N HIS A 632 15.70 -10.93 -15.17
CA HIS A 632 14.62 -10.56 -16.07
C HIS A 632 15.15 -10.10 -17.44
N TYR A 633 16.04 -9.11 -17.49
CA TYR A 633 16.59 -8.62 -18.75
C TYR A 633 17.39 -9.69 -19.51
N LEU A 634 18.14 -10.55 -18.83
CA LEU A 634 18.85 -11.66 -19.48
C LEU A 634 17.88 -12.65 -20.14
N ARG A 635 16.74 -12.95 -19.50
CA ARG A 635 15.71 -13.82 -20.08
C ARG A 635 15.05 -13.22 -21.30
N MET A 636 14.73 -11.92 -21.26
CA MET A 636 14.22 -11.20 -22.44
C MET A 636 15.20 -11.30 -23.60
N MET A 637 16.50 -11.32 -23.31
CA MET A 637 17.58 -11.48 -24.28
C MET A 637 17.81 -12.96 -24.72
N GLY A 638 16.94 -13.89 -24.29
CA GLY A 638 17.03 -15.32 -24.62
C GLY A 638 18.09 -16.10 -23.84
N LEU A 639 18.69 -15.51 -22.79
CA LEU A 639 19.69 -16.17 -21.96
C LEU A 639 19.07 -16.66 -20.64
N GLU A 640 19.23 -17.96 -20.34
CA GLU A 640 19.08 -18.43 -18.97
C GLU A 640 20.37 -18.10 -18.22
N ALA A 641 20.27 -17.29 -17.16
CA ALA A 641 21.38 -17.20 -16.23
C ALA A 641 21.48 -18.55 -15.50
N GLU A 642 22.45 -19.38 -15.89
CA GLU A 642 22.88 -20.46 -15.01
C GLU A 642 23.35 -19.79 -13.71
N GLU A 643 22.67 -20.08 -12.60
CA GLU A 643 23.27 -19.78 -11.31
C GLU A 643 24.62 -20.47 -11.30
N ARG A 644 25.71 -19.69 -11.23
CA ARG A 644 27.04 -20.23 -10.96
C ARG A 644 26.88 -21.11 -9.72
N ARG A 645 26.83 -22.43 -9.90
CA ARG A 645 26.96 -23.39 -8.81
C ARG A 645 28.18 -22.93 -8.02
N ARG A 646 28.00 -22.64 -6.72
CA ARG A 646 29.12 -22.42 -5.80
C ARG A 646 30.11 -23.55 -6.05
N GLY A 647 31.27 -23.24 -6.61
CA GLY A 647 32.29 -24.23 -6.89
C GLY A 647 32.70 -24.92 -5.59
N PRO A 648 33.10 -26.20 -5.63
CA PRO A 648 33.57 -26.88 -4.44
C PRO A 648 34.80 -26.15 -3.89
N GLY A 649 34.80 -25.94 -2.57
CA GLY A 649 35.78 -25.12 -1.86
C GLY A 649 37.22 -25.48 -2.21
N ARG A 650 38.04 -24.44 -2.39
CA ARG A 650 39.49 -24.53 -2.26
C ARG A 650 39.87 -23.95 -0.91
N ASP A 651 40.05 -24.85 0.05
CA ASP A 651 40.85 -24.54 1.24
C ASP A 651 42.35 -24.53 0.87
N ALA A 652 43.07 -23.68 1.61
CA ALA A 652 44.52 -23.56 1.76
C ALA A 652 45.35 -22.92 0.62
N ALA A 653 45.75 -21.65 0.82
CA ALA A 653 47.11 -21.27 1.28
C ALA A 653 47.52 -19.86 0.79
N GLY A 654 48.07 -19.05 1.71
CA GLY A 654 48.93 -17.90 1.38
C GLY A 654 48.33 -16.53 1.71
N GLY A 655 48.68 -15.99 2.88
CA GLY A 655 48.35 -14.61 3.24
C GLY A 655 49.31 -13.61 2.58
N ASP A 656 48.77 -12.42 2.25
CA ASP A 656 49.48 -11.16 2.47
C ASP A 656 48.50 -9.98 2.56
N LYS A 657 48.84 -8.99 3.38
CA LYS A 657 48.02 -7.83 3.75
C LYS A 657 47.97 -6.78 2.63
N ALA A 658 46.79 -6.22 2.35
CA ALA A 658 46.64 -4.83 1.90
C ALA A 658 45.20 -4.30 2.14
N ASN A 659 45.13 -3.11 2.74
CA ASN A 659 43.93 -2.31 3.07
C ASN A 659 42.96 -2.07 1.89
N GLY A 660 41.66 -2.01 2.19
CA GLY A 660 40.64 -1.47 1.28
C GLY A 660 39.22 -1.54 1.85
N ASP A 661 38.79 -0.42 2.42
CA ASP A 661 37.42 0.09 2.64
C ASP A 661 36.24 -0.88 2.83
N THR A 662 35.70 -0.80 4.04
CA THR A 662 34.43 -1.33 4.51
C THR A 662 33.26 -0.89 3.63
N ALA A 663 32.69 -1.84 2.90
CA ALA A 663 31.32 -1.78 2.44
C ALA A 663 30.41 -2.18 3.61
N ASP A 664 29.60 -1.24 4.11
CA ASP A 664 28.49 -1.54 5.00
C ASP A 664 27.48 -2.42 4.25
N GLY A 665 27.55 -3.71 4.53
CA GLY A 665 26.60 -4.74 4.10
C GLY A 665 25.94 -5.35 5.32
N ASP A 666 24.84 -4.76 5.77
CA ASP A 666 23.84 -5.49 6.54
C ASP A 666 23.01 -6.31 5.56
N THR A 667 23.49 -7.51 5.26
CA THR A 667 22.67 -8.61 4.76
C THR A 667 22.78 -9.73 5.77
N ALA A 668 21.87 -9.71 6.75
CA ALA A 668 21.55 -10.91 7.51
C ALA A 668 20.87 -11.89 6.54
N ASP A 669 21.57 -12.98 6.23
CA ASP A 669 20.95 -14.20 5.72
C ASP A 669 19.89 -14.63 6.76
N GLY A 670 18.64 -14.39 6.42
CA GLY A 670 17.48 -14.93 7.11
C GLY A 670 16.73 -15.81 6.13
N ASP A 671 16.71 -17.11 6.42
CA ASP A 671 15.84 -18.07 5.76
C ASP A 671 14.42 -17.50 5.64
N ILE A 672 13.93 -17.40 4.41
CA ILE A 672 12.56 -16.99 4.10
C ILE A 672 11.64 -18.14 4.54
N ALA A 673 11.23 -18.10 5.80
CA ALA A 673 10.02 -18.74 6.25
C ALA A 673 8.84 -17.98 5.63
N ASP A 674 8.17 -18.63 4.68
CA ASP A 674 6.86 -18.22 4.16
C ASP A 674 5.91 -17.91 5.32
N SER A 675 5.36 -16.70 5.33
CA SER A 675 4.35 -16.26 6.27
C SER A 675 3.03 -17.00 6.02
N ASP A 676 2.77 -18.04 6.82
CA ASP A 676 1.41 -18.33 7.28
C ASP A 676 0.96 -17.14 8.14
N THR A 677 0.00 -16.38 7.62
CA THR A 677 -0.67 -15.30 8.35
C THR A 677 -1.60 -15.90 9.40
N THR A 678 -1.10 -16.06 10.62
CA THR A 678 -1.93 -16.15 11.82
C THR A 678 -2.18 -14.74 12.35
N ASP A 679 -3.30 -14.14 11.92
CA ASP A 679 -3.84 -12.94 12.57
C ASP A 679 -4.33 -13.31 13.97
N GLY A 680 -3.81 -12.60 14.97
CA GLY A 680 -4.19 -12.70 16.37
C GLY A 680 -3.96 -11.36 17.06
N ASP A 681 -4.93 -10.45 16.92
CA ASP A 681 -5.04 -9.26 17.75
C ASP A 681 -6.01 -9.54 18.91
N THR A 682 -5.51 -9.43 20.14
CA THR A 682 -6.32 -9.21 21.34
C THR A 682 -5.65 -8.11 22.16
N ALA A 683 -6.37 -7.01 22.37
CA ALA A 683 -6.01 -5.93 23.28
C ALA A 683 -7.03 -5.85 24.43
N GLY A 684 -6.50 -5.60 25.64
CA GLY A 684 -7.22 -5.26 26.88
C GLY A 684 -7.17 -6.39 27.92
N GLN A 685 -6.91 -6.19 29.21
CA GLN A 685 -6.69 -4.99 30.01
C GLN A 685 -6.12 -5.47 31.37
N VAL A 686 -5.36 -4.60 32.03
CA VAL A 686 -4.65 -4.78 33.30
C VAL A 686 -5.60 -4.98 34.49
N THR A 687 -5.37 -6.01 35.33
CA THR A 687 -5.69 -6.00 36.78
C THR A 687 -4.67 -6.83 37.57
N ALA A 688 -4.31 -6.37 38.76
CA ALA A 688 -3.14 -6.77 39.55
C ALA A 688 -3.39 -7.92 40.56
N GLY A 689 -2.40 -8.83 40.66
CA GLY A 689 -1.91 -9.60 41.83
C GLY A 689 -2.82 -10.61 42.54
N PRO A 690 -2.29 -11.48 43.45
CA PRO A 690 -0.88 -11.81 43.75
C PRO A 690 -0.53 -13.32 43.64
N GLU A 691 0.77 -13.66 43.63
CA GLU A 691 1.28 -15.01 43.93
C GLU A 691 1.01 -15.38 45.40
N PRO A 692 0.95 -16.69 45.77
CA PRO A 692 2.18 -17.35 46.21
C PRO A 692 2.26 -18.88 45.95
N GLY A 693 3.48 -19.43 46.03
CA GLY A 693 3.71 -20.66 46.80
C GLY A 693 4.20 -21.89 46.05
N GLU A 694 5.46 -22.24 46.30
CA GLU A 694 6.15 -23.50 45.99
C GLU A 694 5.43 -24.75 46.52
N ALA A 695 5.51 -25.88 45.80
CA ALA A 695 5.82 -27.20 46.38
C ALA A 695 6.16 -28.23 45.29
N ALA A 696 7.25 -28.95 45.53
CA ALA A 696 7.81 -30.03 44.71
C ALA A 696 7.01 -31.34 44.78
N VAL A 697 7.37 -32.34 43.93
CA VAL A 697 7.74 -33.73 44.28
C VAL A 697 7.48 -34.74 43.12
N SER A 698 8.60 -35.34 42.64
CA SER A 698 8.84 -36.77 42.34
C SER A 698 8.28 -37.52 41.10
N SER A 699 9.22 -37.87 40.20
CA SER A 699 9.56 -39.20 39.63
C SER A 699 8.50 -40.14 38.99
N GLN A 700 8.64 -40.32 37.67
CA GLN A 700 8.67 -41.55 36.80
C GLN A 700 8.27 -42.96 37.36
N PRO A 701 8.10 -44.00 36.48
CA PRO A 701 7.41 -44.14 35.18
C PRO A 701 6.55 -45.45 35.14
N VAL A 702 6.07 -45.91 33.97
CA VAL A 702 5.98 -47.34 33.50
C VAL A 702 4.74 -47.69 32.63
N ALA A 703 5.07 -48.32 31.48
CA ALA A 703 4.44 -49.36 30.65
C ALA A 703 3.07 -49.25 29.92
N ARG A 704 3.17 -49.73 28.66
CA ARG A 704 2.16 -50.30 27.76
C ARG A 704 1.49 -51.55 28.34
N GLU A 705 0.22 -51.79 28.00
CA GLU A 705 -0.25 -53.06 27.42
C GLU A 705 -1.67 -52.97 26.83
N VAL A 706 -1.98 -53.96 25.97
CA VAL A 706 -3.11 -54.17 25.05
C VAL A 706 -4.45 -54.43 25.79
N PRO A 707 -5.63 -54.43 25.12
CA PRO A 707 -6.20 -55.73 24.65
C PRO A 707 -7.09 -55.64 23.37
N THR A 708 -6.89 -56.53 22.37
CA THR A 708 -7.73 -57.67 21.92
C THR A 708 -8.99 -57.39 21.07
N ARG A 709 -9.07 -58.10 19.93
CA ARG A 709 -10.25 -58.37 19.05
C ARG A 709 -11.21 -59.41 19.68
N PRO A 710 -12.48 -59.50 19.21
CA PRO A 710 -12.89 -60.55 18.25
C PRO A 710 -13.92 -60.05 17.19
N GLU A 711 -13.81 -60.45 15.91
CA GLU A 711 -14.55 -61.50 15.15
C GLU A 711 -15.93 -61.12 14.56
N ASP A 712 -16.02 -61.35 13.24
CA ASP A 712 -17.13 -61.76 12.35
C ASP A 712 -18.51 -61.07 12.33
N ALA A 713 -18.86 -60.54 11.15
CA ALA A 713 -20.03 -60.99 10.37
C ALA A 713 -20.11 -60.32 8.98
N SER A 714 -20.43 -61.15 7.99
CA SER A 714 -20.70 -60.86 6.58
C SER A 714 -22.07 -60.21 6.35
N GLY A 715 -22.21 -59.41 5.27
CA GLY A 715 -23.51 -58.91 4.82
C GLY A 715 -23.45 -57.95 3.62
N ALA A 716 -23.95 -58.41 2.47
CA ALA A 716 -23.89 -57.85 1.12
C ALA A 716 -24.73 -56.54 0.89
N PRO A 717 -24.79 -55.98 -0.35
CA PRO A 717 -24.87 -54.55 -0.66
C PRO A 717 -26.28 -54.04 -1.03
N PHE A 718 -26.46 -52.73 -1.13
CA PHE A 718 -27.49 -52.10 -1.97
C PHE A 718 -27.05 -50.72 -2.47
N ASP A 719 -26.97 -50.60 -3.80
CA ASP A 719 -27.31 -49.40 -4.60
C ASP A 719 -28.74 -49.66 -5.15
N PRO A 720 -29.51 -48.67 -5.64
CA PRO A 720 -29.09 -47.40 -6.25
C PRO A 720 -29.60 -46.10 -5.59
#